data_AF-A0A5A9GL23-F1
#
_entry.id   AF-A0A5A9GL23-F1
#
_cell.length_a   1.000
_cell.length_b   1.000
_cell.length_c   1.000
_cell.angle_alpha   90.00
_cell.angle_beta   90.00
_cell.angle_gamma   90.00
#
_symmetry.space_group_name_H-M   'P 1'
#
loop_
_entity.id
_entity.type
_entity.pdbx_description
1 polymer ?
#
loop_
_entity_poly.entity_id
_entity_poly.type
_entity_poly.pdbx_seq_one_letter_code
_entity_poly.pdbx_strand_id
1 'polypeptide(L)'
;MSMQPAIPSLRTGLQGVGWVQRSVILASMFIVLTTLLLGLALHRGGHASNLTDIQNLFVLENPDLIPVDSWDPMIAALDWLHERPGENVYDGVFFKQHIKFQYPVTSLLPLEAMKALGVLNLVAFERINLLFVLATAAGMAILMLEMAAHLRLPGARDDRITQVLLGGFGFVATLCFYPVLKAFSLGQVQVWLNAAFVFACIALLRDRRALCGALLGASTLMKPQMSLFLVWAVIRGDWRMAAGWAAVVVPGVALATLFYGFAPMVDYLEVLLFIGRHGESYHVNQTVNGLVNRLLHNGNNLDWSAEAFAPYHPAVHIATQISGLAFVALGLLWRRSGRGAERILPFVVAGICFTVGSPVAWVHHFGILLPAFALAFLILLEPGLRRPAGAVALLAAAYFLAGNVLFWPINALADTPLNFLQSYLFFATLMLLGLTIALAGRHDRAAAVLWGVPAPVERAAAPSVVAIPRVAVAETTIPPVAEQEPPLFVDLDGTLLKTDLLYESLFGLIKAQPWAALLVPVWLAGGKARLKAELARRVDIDPAGLVYNPAVLQRLEAERKRGRRLVLATAAHHRYADAIALHLGLFDQVLASSDGLNLKSERKLAAIRAQVPSGIFDYIGNDEADYAVWRAARRGIAVDASAAVVRHAATLCPLETIATPRRPRLLLILKALRLHQWLKNLLVFVPLLAGQKLGEIGPTLQAAAAFLAFGLCASSIYVLNDLLDLPADRRHPRKRRRPFAAGDLPLDLGLSLIPGLLLASLALSLVALPPLFLAALATYAASSLFYNLFAKNRVIWDVMLLAGLYSLRVLGGATATAIVPSFWLLAFSMFLFLSLAMVKRYSEMDSMLKLGLGQAEGRGYVTADMPVLQSIGVSAGFLSVLVMALYINSPEVGRVYDQPQALWIICPLLLFWIGRVWLQTHRGLMHDDPVVFAARDKWSLAIGLVCGVALILGRA
;
A
#
# COMPACT_ATOMS: atom_id res chain seq x y z
N MET A 1 -23.89 -7.53 60.17
CA MET A 1 -24.09 -6.17 59.62
C MET A 1 -22.87 -5.33 59.98
N SER A 2 -21.99 -5.07 59.02
CA SER A 2 -20.99 -3.99 59.13
C SER A 2 -20.96 -3.24 57.82
N MET A 3 -21.22 -1.95 57.91
CA MET A 3 -21.16 -0.99 56.83
C MET A 3 -19.69 -0.64 56.55
N GLN A 4 -19.32 -0.73 55.25
CA GLN A 4 -18.33 0.09 54.53
C GLN A 4 -16.82 -0.07 54.83
N PRO A 5 -15.90 0.18 53.84
CA PRO A 5 -15.99 1.31 52.91
C PRO A 5 -15.79 1.03 51.41
N ALA A 6 -16.74 1.55 50.62
CA ALA A 6 -16.61 1.82 49.17
C ALA A 6 -15.70 3.04 48.85
N ILE A 7 -14.87 3.49 49.79
CA ILE A 7 -14.17 4.79 49.77
C ILE A 7 -12.90 4.84 48.87
N PRO A 8 -12.14 3.76 48.59
CA PRO A 8 -10.94 3.88 47.74
C PRO A 8 -11.24 4.19 46.25
N SER A 9 -12.39 3.73 45.74
CA SER A 9 -12.79 3.94 44.34
C SER A 9 -13.28 5.38 44.06
N LEU A 10 -13.91 6.02 45.06
CA LEU A 10 -14.37 7.41 44.97
C LEU A 10 -13.20 8.42 45.03
N ARG A 11 -12.20 8.18 45.88
CA ARG A 11 -11.00 9.07 45.96
C ARG A 11 -10.16 9.05 44.69
N THR A 12 -10.00 7.89 44.04
CA THR A 12 -9.27 7.77 42.77
C THR A 12 -10.04 8.39 41.60
N GLY A 13 -11.38 8.29 41.57
CA GLY A 13 -12.24 9.00 40.61
C GLY A 13 -12.17 10.53 40.74
N LEU A 14 -12.29 11.07 41.97
CA LEU A 14 -12.22 12.51 42.23
C LEU A 14 -10.84 13.12 41.90
N GLN A 15 -9.75 12.40 42.16
CA GLN A 15 -8.40 12.82 41.77
C GLN A 15 -8.22 12.84 40.24
N GLY A 16 -8.82 11.88 39.53
CA GLY A 16 -8.82 11.83 38.06
C GLY A 16 -9.54 13.03 37.43
N VAL A 17 -10.71 13.39 37.95
CA VAL A 17 -11.49 14.56 37.46
C VAL A 17 -10.72 15.86 37.65
N GLY A 18 -10.16 16.10 38.84
CA GLY A 18 -9.39 17.32 39.11
C GLY A 18 -8.15 17.47 38.24
N TRP A 19 -7.50 16.37 37.86
CA TRP A 19 -6.34 16.40 36.98
C TRP A 19 -6.71 16.70 35.51
N VAL A 20 -7.85 16.19 34.99
CA VAL A 20 -8.38 16.58 33.66
C VAL A 20 -8.69 18.07 33.64
N GLN A 21 -9.46 18.56 34.61
CA GLN A 21 -9.87 19.98 34.70
C GLN A 21 -8.66 20.92 34.73
N ARG A 22 -7.66 20.66 35.58
CA ARG A 22 -6.43 21.46 35.65
C ARG A 22 -5.65 21.46 34.34
N SER A 23 -5.55 20.31 33.68
CA SER A 23 -4.83 20.18 32.42
C SER A 23 -5.50 20.99 31.31
N VAL A 24 -6.85 20.96 31.25
CA VAL A 24 -7.64 21.78 30.31
C VAL A 24 -7.46 23.26 30.60
N ILE A 25 -7.53 23.69 31.86
CA ILE A 25 -7.33 25.11 32.25
C ILE A 25 -5.94 25.59 31.85
N LEU A 26 -4.89 24.82 32.17
CA LEU A 26 -3.51 25.17 31.81
C LEU A 26 -3.33 25.25 30.29
N ALA A 27 -3.93 24.33 29.53
CA ALA A 27 -3.90 24.37 28.07
C ALA A 27 -4.66 25.60 27.52
N SER A 28 -5.84 25.93 28.05
CA SER A 28 -6.58 27.14 27.70
C SER A 28 -5.75 28.40 27.94
N MET A 29 -5.13 28.50 29.13
CA MET A 29 -4.27 29.63 29.48
C MET A 29 -3.06 29.72 28.54
N PHE A 30 -2.42 28.59 28.22
CA PHE A 30 -1.31 28.56 27.27
C PHE A 30 -1.72 29.09 25.89
N ILE A 31 -2.84 28.64 25.33
CA ILE A 31 -3.34 29.08 24.02
C ILE A 31 -3.66 30.58 24.04
N VAL A 32 -4.42 31.04 25.04
CA VAL A 32 -4.84 32.44 25.14
C VAL A 32 -3.63 33.35 25.38
N LEU A 33 -2.74 33.01 26.31
CA LEU A 33 -1.55 33.81 26.62
C LEU A 33 -0.59 33.88 25.43
N THR A 34 -0.32 32.76 24.75
CA THR A 34 0.58 32.79 23.58
C THR A 34 -0.01 33.63 22.46
N THR A 35 -1.31 33.47 22.17
CA THR A 35 -2.02 34.27 21.15
C THR A 35 -2.01 35.76 21.49
N LEU A 36 -2.31 36.13 22.74
CA LEU A 36 -2.38 37.53 23.17
C LEU A 36 -0.99 38.18 23.28
N LEU A 37 -0.02 37.55 23.93
CA LEU A 37 1.30 38.14 24.16
C LEU A 37 2.05 38.33 22.83
N LEU A 38 2.05 37.29 21.99
CA LEU A 38 2.67 37.38 20.66
C LEU A 38 1.88 38.32 19.76
N GLY A 39 0.55 38.26 19.80
CA GLY A 39 -0.34 39.15 19.05
C GLY A 39 -0.09 40.62 19.37
N LEU A 40 -0.04 40.98 20.66
CA LEU A 40 0.24 42.34 21.12
C LEU A 40 1.66 42.79 20.75
N ALA A 41 2.66 41.91 20.87
CA ALA A 41 4.04 42.21 20.50
C ALA A 41 4.16 42.54 19.00
N LEU A 42 3.57 41.71 18.13
CA LEU A 42 3.58 41.92 16.68
C LEU A 42 2.73 43.14 16.29
N HIS A 43 1.55 43.31 16.88
CA HIS A 43 0.66 44.43 16.60
C HIS A 43 1.30 45.78 16.97
N ARG A 44 1.98 45.87 18.12
CA ARG A 44 2.75 47.08 18.51
C ARG A 44 3.89 47.38 17.55
N GLY A 45 4.47 46.36 16.93
CA GLY A 45 5.48 46.50 15.87
C GLY A 45 4.90 46.85 14.49
N GLY A 46 3.57 46.96 14.33
CA GLY A 46 2.93 47.20 13.05
C GLY A 46 2.94 45.98 12.12
N HIS A 47 3.09 44.77 12.66
CA HIS A 47 3.14 43.52 11.88
C HIS A 47 1.82 42.75 11.96
N ALA A 48 1.56 41.94 10.93
CA ALA A 48 0.41 41.05 10.90
C ALA A 48 0.42 40.08 12.10
N SER A 49 -0.73 39.90 12.73
CA SER A 49 -0.85 39.14 13.98
C SER A 49 -2.19 38.42 14.07
N ASN A 50 -2.24 37.37 14.89
CA ASN A 50 -3.50 36.69 15.22
C ASN A 50 -4.54 37.66 15.82
N LEU A 51 -4.10 38.71 16.53
CA LEU A 51 -5.01 39.68 17.14
C LEU A 51 -5.74 40.50 16.07
N THR A 52 -5.05 40.86 14.99
CA THR A 52 -5.64 41.52 13.82
C THR A 52 -6.67 40.61 13.16
N ASP A 53 -6.35 39.33 12.95
CA ASP A 53 -7.30 38.38 12.37
C ASP A 53 -8.53 38.15 13.28
N ILE A 54 -8.36 38.21 14.62
CA ILE A 54 -9.47 38.15 15.58
C ILE A 54 -10.31 39.42 15.54
N GLN A 55 -9.71 40.61 15.46
CA GLN A 55 -10.44 41.87 15.32
C GLN A 55 -11.33 41.86 14.07
N ASN A 56 -10.82 41.33 12.96
CA ASN A 56 -11.57 41.20 11.72
C ASN A 56 -12.81 40.31 11.85
N LEU A 57 -12.87 39.37 12.81
CA LEU A 57 -14.11 38.60 13.06
C LEU A 57 -15.26 39.46 13.60
N PHE A 58 -14.95 40.60 14.24
CA PHE A 58 -15.92 41.42 14.97
C PHE A 58 -16.16 42.81 14.35
N VAL A 59 -15.35 43.23 13.38
CA VAL A 59 -15.48 44.51 12.68
C VAL A 59 -15.90 44.24 11.23
N LEU A 60 -17.19 44.41 10.93
CA LEU A 60 -17.81 44.16 9.60
C LEU A 60 -18.25 45.48 8.95
N GLU A 61 -17.38 46.48 8.88
CA GLU A 61 -17.83 47.87 8.70
C GLU A 61 -17.49 48.52 7.33
N ASN A 62 -16.79 47.84 6.41
CA ASN A 62 -16.52 48.44 5.08
C ASN A 62 -16.61 47.43 3.91
N PRO A 63 -17.60 47.55 3.00
CA PRO A 63 -17.75 46.72 1.81
C PRO A 63 -16.53 46.73 0.86
N ASP A 64 -15.79 47.84 0.82
CA ASP A 64 -14.64 48.02 -0.09
C ASP A 64 -13.37 47.30 0.39
N LEU A 65 -13.40 46.74 1.60
CA LEU A 65 -12.27 46.06 2.25
C LEU A 65 -12.52 44.55 2.47
N ILE A 66 -13.62 44.00 1.92
CA ILE A 66 -13.97 42.59 2.09
C ILE A 66 -12.96 41.70 1.36
N PRO A 67 -12.27 40.80 2.06
CA PRO A 67 -11.35 39.85 1.45
C PRO A 67 -12.10 38.84 0.56
N VAL A 68 -11.57 38.57 -0.65
CA VAL A 68 -12.29 37.83 -1.71
C VAL A 68 -11.41 36.80 -2.42
N ASP A 69 -10.40 36.25 -1.75
CA ASP A 69 -9.37 35.36 -2.32
C ASP A 69 -9.96 34.10 -3.01
N SER A 70 -11.07 33.55 -2.51
CA SER A 70 -11.80 32.50 -3.24
C SER A 70 -12.89 33.04 -4.16
N TRP A 71 -13.62 34.06 -3.72
CA TRP A 71 -14.88 34.46 -4.34
C TRP A 71 -14.68 35.19 -5.66
N ASP A 72 -13.71 36.10 -5.75
CA ASP A 72 -13.45 36.88 -6.97
C ASP A 72 -13.07 35.99 -8.16
N PRO A 73 -12.10 35.07 -8.05
CA PRO A 73 -11.79 34.15 -9.15
C PRO A 73 -12.97 33.26 -9.54
N MET A 74 -13.80 32.87 -8.57
CA MET A 74 -14.98 32.03 -8.83
C MET A 74 -16.10 32.82 -9.52
N ILE A 75 -16.33 34.07 -9.14
CA ILE A 75 -17.30 34.97 -9.79
C ILE A 75 -16.83 35.29 -11.21
N ALA A 76 -15.56 35.63 -11.40
CA ALA A 76 -15.00 35.88 -12.73
C ALA A 76 -15.14 34.67 -13.66
N ALA A 77 -14.91 33.46 -13.16
CA ALA A 77 -15.12 32.23 -13.93
C ALA A 77 -16.60 31.98 -14.24
N LEU A 78 -17.50 32.29 -13.30
CA LEU A 78 -18.94 32.14 -13.50
C LEU A 78 -19.48 33.12 -14.54
N ASP A 79 -19.04 34.37 -14.50
CA ASP A 79 -19.44 35.39 -15.48
C ASP A 79 -18.85 35.07 -16.86
N TRP A 80 -17.60 34.58 -16.93
CA TRP A 80 -17.01 34.08 -18.19
C TRP A 80 -17.86 32.96 -18.82
N LEU A 81 -18.28 31.97 -18.02
CA LEU A 81 -19.09 30.84 -18.52
C LEU A 81 -20.47 31.29 -19.04
N HIS A 82 -21.05 32.33 -18.46
CA HIS A 82 -22.32 32.91 -18.91
C HIS A 82 -22.17 33.78 -20.16
N GLU A 83 -21.10 34.56 -20.25
CA GLU A 83 -20.86 35.46 -21.38
C GLU A 83 -20.35 34.71 -22.62
N ARG A 84 -19.60 33.62 -22.43
CA ARG A 84 -18.93 32.86 -23.49
C ARG A 84 -19.20 31.35 -23.39
N PRO A 85 -20.44 30.90 -23.63
CA PRO A 85 -20.79 29.48 -23.53
C PRO A 85 -20.02 28.65 -24.56
N GLY A 86 -19.38 27.57 -24.10
CA GLY A 86 -18.62 26.64 -24.94
C GLY A 86 -17.13 26.96 -25.11
N GLU A 87 -16.67 28.11 -24.63
CA GLU A 87 -15.22 28.41 -24.54
C GLU A 87 -14.58 27.77 -23.30
N ASN A 88 -13.29 27.46 -23.38
CA ASN A 88 -12.54 26.92 -22.26
C ASN A 88 -12.31 28.02 -21.20
N VAL A 89 -13.04 27.93 -20.09
CA VAL A 89 -12.97 28.89 -18.97
C VAL A 89 -11.58 28.97 -18.34
N TYR A 90 -10.84 27.87 -18.27
CA TYR A 90 -9.51 27.87 -17.67
C TYR A 90 -8.47 28.50 -18.60
N ASP A 91 -8.56 28.29 -19.91
CA ASP A 91 -7.73 29.00 -20.88
C ASP A 91 -7.96 30.52 -20.82
N GLY A 92 -9.22 30.94 -20.80
CA GLY A 92 -9.60 32.35 -20.72
C GLY A 92 -9.23 33.02 -19.39
N VAL A 93 -9.70 32.46 -18.28
CA VAL A 93 -9.61 33.09 -16.95
C VAL A 93 -8.24 32.83 -16.31
N PHE A 94 -7.80 31.57 -16.29
CA PHE A 94 -6.57 31.19 -15.60
C PHE A 94 -5.31 31.48 -16.40
N PHE A 95 -5.26 31.09 -17.67
CA PHE A 95 -4.04 31.21 -18.47
C PHE A 95 -3.88 32.56 -19.17
N LYS A 96 -4.95 33.13 -19.74
CA LYS A 96 -4.88 34.41 -20.49
C LYS A 96 -5.07 35.64 -19.61
N GLN A 97 -6.06 35.62 -18.72
CA GLN A 97 -6.32 36.76 -17.80
C GLN A 97 -5.48 36.70 -16.53
N HIS A 98 -4.74 35.61 -16.30
CA HIS A 98 -3.92 35.41 -15.10
C HIS A 98 -4.71 35.49 -13.78
N ILE A 99 -6.02 35.26 -13.80
CA ILE A 99 -6.85 35.16 -12.61
C ILE A 99 -6.71 33.75 -12.05
N LYS A 100 -6.21 33.60 -10.82
CA LYS A 100 -5.93 32.30 -10.16
C LYS A 100 -7.21 31.51 -9.78
N PHE A 101 -8.11 31.27 -10.73
CA PHE A 101 -9.25 30.35 -10.60
C PHE A 101 -8.75 28.89 -10.61
N GLN A 102 -8.45 28.38 -9.42
CA GLN A 102 -7.87 27.04 -9.20
C GLN A 102 -8.91 26.01 -8.73
N TYR A 103 -10.20 26.32 -8.89
CA TYR A 103 -11.31 25.51 -8.40
C TYR A 103 -11.98 24.75 -9.56
N PRO A 104 -12.56 23.57 -9.31
CA PRO A 104 -13.36 22.87 -10.32
C PRO A 104 -14.65 23.66 -10.60
N VAL A 105 -15.21 23.57 -11.81
CA VAL A 105 -16.49 24.23 -12.12
C VAL A 105 -17.67 23.78 -11.24
N THR A 106 -17.56 22.62 -10.57
CA THR A 106 -18.52 22.20 -9.54
C THR A 106 -18.58 23.14 -8.33
N SER A 107 -17.51 23.90 -8.06
CA SER A 107 -17.48 24.87 -6.96
C SER A 107 -18.36 26.09 -7.24
N LEU A 108 -18.76 26.31 -8.49
CA LEU A 108 -19.59 27.45 -8.91
C LEU A 108 -21.07 27.24 -8.61
N LEU A 109 -21.52 26.01 -8.36
CA LEU A 109 -22.94 25.70 -8.12
C LEU A 109 -23.59 26.49 -6.96
N PRO A 110 -22.93 26.74 -5.81
CA PRO A 110 -23.50 27.60 -4.77
C PRO A 110 -23.65 29.06 -5.23
N LEU A 111 -22.69 29.56 -6.01
CA LEU A 111 -22.76 30.92 -6.56
C LEU A 111 -23.90 31.03 -7.57
N GLU A 112 -24.09 29.99 -8.39
CA GLU A 112 -25.21 29.86 -9.32
C GLU A 112 -26.56 29.98 -8.61
N ALA A 113 -26.72 29.22 -7.52
CA ALA A 113 -27.92 29.27 -6.70
C ALA A 113 -28.14 30.66 -6.07
N MET A 114 -27.07 31.30 -5.57
CA MET A 114 -27.16 32.64 -4.99
C MET A 114 -27.48 33.72 -6.03
N LYS A 115 -26.92 33.61 -7.24
CA LYS A 115 -27.21 34.49 -8.38
C LYS A 115 -28.67 34.35 -8.81
N ALA A 116 -29.17 33.12 -8.93
CA ALA A 116 -30.57 32.84 -9.27
C ALA A 116 -31.57 33.35 -8.22
N LEU A 117 -31.19 33.35 -6.93
CA LEU A 117 -32.00 33.89 -5.84
C LEU A 117 -31.88 35.41 -5.66
N GLY A 118 -31.03 36.09 -6.43
CA GLY A 118 -30.81 37.54 -6.32
C GLY A 118 -30.11 37.98 -5.03
N VAL A 119 -29.39 37.07 -4.36
CA VAL A 119 -28.73 37.31 -3.05
C VAL A 119 -27.21 37.28 -3.13
N LEU A 120 -26.64 37.21 -4.33
CA LEU A 120 -25.19 37.23 -4.54
C LEU A 120 -24.62 38.61 -4.15
N ASN A 121 -24.02 38.70 -2.96
CA ASN A 121 -23.42 39.91 -2.41
C ASN A 121 -22.18 39.53 -1.58
N LEU A 122 -21.07 40.24 -1.73
CA LEU A 122 -19.82 40.03 -1.00
C LEU A 122 -20.01 40.13 0.54
N VAL A 123 -20.86 41.06 0.99
CA VAL A 123 -21.24 41.18 2.41
C VAL A 123 -21.95 39.93 2.91
N ALA A 124 -22.76 39.28 2.06
CA ALA A 124 -23.42 38.04 2.40
C ALA A 124 -22.41 36.87 2.54
N PHE A 125 -21.40 36.79 1.66
CA PHE A 125 -20.34 35.78 1.77
C PHE A 125 -19.54 35.90 3.05
N GLU A 126 -19.19 37.11 3.47
CA GLU A 126 -18.46 37.34 4.71
C GLU A 126 -19.27 36.92 5.95
N ARG A 127 -20.56 37.26 5.99
CA ARG A 127 -21.48 36.82 7.07
C ARG A 127 -21.66 35.30 7.10
N ILE A 128 -21.78 34.67 5.93
CA ILE A 128 -21.83 33.21 5.80
C ILE A 128 -20.52 32.59 6.31
N ASN A 129 -19.37 33.15 5.94
CA ASN A 129 -18.07 32.69 6.42
C ASN A 129 -17.94 32.79 7.93
N LEU A 130 -18.43 33.89 8.54
CA LEU A 130 -18.45 34.04 10.00
C LEU A 130 -19.31 32.96 10.66
N LEU A 131 -20.49 32.66 10.10
CA LEU A 131 -21.34 31.58 10.57
C LEU A 131 -20.61 30.22 10.50
N PHE A 132 -19.85 29.95 9.43
CA PHE A 132 -19.06 28.73 9.32
C PHE A 132 -17.88 28.67 10.31
N VAL A 133 -17.24 29.79 10.64
CA VAL A 133 -16.23 29.86 11.71
C VAL A 133 -16.85 29.53 13.07
N LEU A 134 -17.99 30.15 13.39
CA LEU A 134 -18.74 29.87 14.62
C LEU A 134 -19.25 28.42 14.67
N ALA A 135 -19.72 27.88 13.54
CA ALA A 135 -20.11 26.49 13.41
C ALA A 135 -18.91 25.54 13.60
N THR A 136 -17.72 25.90 13.12
CA THR A 136 -16.48 25.16 13.38
C THR A 136 -16.15 25.17 14.87
N ALA A 137 -16.25 26.32 15.54
CA ALA A 137 -15.97 26.44 16.97
C ALA A 137 -16.97 25.64 17.83
N ALA A 138 -18.27 25.74 17.52
CA ALA A 138 -19.31 24.95 18.17
C ALA A 138 -19.13 23.44 17.88
N GLY A 139 -18.79 23.08 16.64
CA GLY A 139 -18.47 21.72 16.24
C GLY A 139 -17.27 21.18 17.01
N MET A 140 -16.20 21.96 17.19
CA MET A 140 -15.03 21.55 17.96
C MET A 140 -15.35 21.37 19.45
N ALA A 141 -16.23 22.19 20.03
CA ALA A 141 -16.72 21.98 21.39
C ALA A 141 -17.44 20.63 21.53
N ILE A 142 -18.31 20.29 20.58
CA ILE A 142 -19.00 18.98 20.53
C ILE A 142 -17.98 17.85 20.32
N LEU A 143 -17.06 18.02 19.38
CA LEU A 143 -16.06 17.01 19.05
C LEU A 143 -15.15 16.68 20.24
N MET A 144 -14.74 17.71 21.01
CA MET A 144 -13.98 17.55 22.24
C MET A 144 -14.72 16.70 23.27
N LEU A 145 -16.01 16.99 23.49
CA LEU A 145 -16.85 16.22 24.41
C LEU A 145 -17.01 14.76 23.94
N GLU A 146 -17.27 14.55 22.66
CA GLU A 146 -17.42 13.22 22.07
C GLU A 146 -16.11 12.41 22.17
N MET A 147 -14.97 12.99 21.79
CA MET A 147 -13.66 12.34 21.89
C MET A 147 -13.32 11.98 23.34
N ALA A 148 -13.51 12.92 24.28
CA ALA A 148 -13.23 12.71 25.71
C ALA A 148 -14.13 11.60 26.30
N ALA A 149 -15.41 11.58 25.93
CA ALA A 149 -16.35 10.55 26.35
C ALA A 149 -15.99 9.17 25.79
N HIS A 150 -15.52 9.09 24.55
CA HIS A 150 -15.09 7.85 23.92
C HIS A 150 -13.73 7.34 24.45
N LEU A 151 -12.83 8.24 24.86
CA LEU A 151 -11.59 7.93 25.57
C LEU A 151 -11.81 7.64 27.07
N ARG A 152 -13.06 7.69 27.55
CA ARG A 152 -13.44 7.42 28.94
C ARG A 152 -12.69 8.29 29.96
N LEU A 153 -12.45 9.56 29.61
CA LEU A 153 -11.78 10.47 30.52
C LEU A 153 -12.62 10.73 31.78
N PRO A 154 -12.01 10.82 32.98
CA PRO A 154 -12.72 11.13 34.21
C PRO A 154 -13.55 12.41 34.09
N GLY A 155 -14.84 12.34 34.45
CA GLY A 155 -15.75 13.50 34.43
C GLY A 155 -16.31 13.88 33.05
N ALA A 156 -15.89 13.23 31.96
CA ALA A 156 -16.33 13.60 30.61
C ALA A 156 -17.84 13.39 30.37
N ARG A 157 -18.48 12.41 31.05
CA ARG A 157 -19.93 12.13 30.93
C ARG A 157 -20.75 12.62 32.11
N ASP A 158 -20.16 12.62 33.30
CA ASP A 158 -20.92 12.69 34.56
C ASP A 158 -20.65 13.97 35.37
N ASP A 159 -19.67 14.80 34.98
CA ASP A 159 -19.32 16.06 35.66
C ASP A 159 -19.53 17.29 34.77
N ARG A 160 -20.48 18.15 35.14
CA ARG A 160 -20.85 19.35 34.35
C ARG A 160 -19.69 20.32 34.21
N ILE A 161 -18.86 20.49 35.24
CA ILE A 161 -17.73 21.43 35.20
C ILE A 161 -16.70 20.95 34.17
N THR A 162 -16.36 19.67 34.19
CA THR A 162 -15.45 19.06 33.20
C THR A 162 -15.98 19.19 31.78
N GLN A 163 -17.30 18.99 31.57
CA GLN A 163 -17.92 19.18 30.27
C GLN A 163 -17.84 20.63 29.77
N VAL A 164 -18.17 21.60 30.63
CA VAL A 164 -18.07 23.03 30.28
C VAL A 164 -16.63 23.40 29.95
N LEU A 165 -15.64 22.93 30.72
CA LEU A 165 -14.23 23.19 30.47
C LEU A 165 -13.76 22.56 29.15
N LEU A 166 -14.11 21.30 28.87
CA LEU A 166 -13.73 20.62 27.62
C LEU A 166 -14.36 21.28 26.39
N GLY A 167 -15.67 21.58 26.45
CA GLY A 167 -16.38 22.26 25.38
C GLY A 167 -15.88 23.68 25.16
N GLY A 168 -15.71 24.44 26.24
CA GLY A 168 -15.15 25.79 26.20
C GLY A 168 -13.73 25.82 25.65
N PHE A 169 -12.88 24.86 26.02
CA PHE A 169 -11.54 24.73 25.45
C PHE A 169 -11.58 24.48 23.94
N GLY A 170 -12.42 23.57 23.44
CA GLY A 170 -12.58 23.34 22.01
C GLY A 170 -13.04 24.59 21.24
N PHE A 171 -13.98 25.34 21.82
CA PHE A 171 -14.48 26.59 21.25
C PHE A 171 -13.39 27.67 21.19
N VAL A 172 -12.76 27.97 22.33
CA VAL A 172 -11.72 29.01 22.44
C VAL A 172 -10.49 28.65 21.60
N ALA A 173 -10.05 27.39 21.62
CA ALA A 173 -8.91 26.96 20.80
C ALA A 173 -9.17 27.21 19.31
N THR A 174 -10.40 27.01 18.83
CA THR A 174 -10.77 27.30 17.43
C THR A 174 -10.65 28.79 17.10
N LEU A 175 -11.13 29.66 17.98
CA LEU A 175 -11.08 31.12 17.80
C LEU A 175 -9.68 31.72 18.01
N CYS A 176 -8.72 30.93 18.47
CA CYS A 176 -7.31 31.35 18.58
C CYS A 176 -6.41 30.67 17.55
N PHE A 177 -6.92 29.75 16.73
CA PHE A 177 -6.11 28.95 15.83
C PHE A 177 -5.85 29.66 14.51
N TYR A 178 -4.60 30.09 14.30
CA TYR A 178 -4.19 30.89 13.14
C TYR A 178 -4.73 30.39 11.78
N PRO A 179 -4.61 29.11 11.38
CA PRO A 179 -5.15 28.65 10.10
C PRO A 179 -6.65 28.88 9.90
N VAL A 180 -7.46 28.79 10.97
CA VAL A 180 -8.91 29.01 10.91
C VAL A 180 -9.21 30.50 10.77
N LEU A 181 -8.54 31.33 11.58
CA LEU A 181 -8.67 32.79 11.53
C LEU A 181 -8.22 33.35 10.19
N LYS A 182 -7.09 32.87 9.66
CA LYS A 182 -6.55 33.30 8.38
C LYS A 182 -7.41 32.90 7.20
N ALA A 183 -8.12 31.77 7.29
CA ALA A 183 -9.11 31.41 6.28
C ALA A 183 -10.24 32.45 6.21
N PHE A 184 -10.72 32.93 7.36
CA PHE A 184 -11.75 33.96 7.40
C PHE A 184 -11.22 35.30 6.90
N SER A 185 -10.07 35.76 7.39
CA SER A 185 -9.51 37.07 7.01
C SER A 185 -9.03 37.18 5.56
N LEU A 186 -8.98 36.07 4.82
CA LEU A 186 -8.73 36.04 3.37
C LEU A 186 -10.03 35.89 2.55
N GLY A 187 -11.18 35.64 3.19
CA GLY A 187 -12.42 35.34 2.46
C GLY A 187 -12.35 34.00 1.74
N GLN A 188 -11.69 33.01 2.35
CA GLN A 188 -11.45 31.71 1.73
C GLN A 188 -12.59 30.73 1.96
N VAL A 189 -12.97 29.98 0.92
CA VAL A 189 -13.95 28.86 1.00
C VAL A 189 -13.50 27.77 1.98
N GLN A 190 -12.22 27.75 2.35
CA GLN A 190 -11.66 26.85 3.33
C GLN A 190 -12.39 26.87 4.68
N VAL A 191 -13.03 27.98 5.07
CA VAL A 191 -13.87 28.05 6.28
C VAL A 191 -15.04 27.04 6.24
N TRP A 192 -15.61 26.79 5.05
CA TRP A 192 -16.70 25.82 4.87
C TRP A 192 -16.17 24.38 5.00
N LEU A 193 -14.98 24.13 4.43
CA LEU A 193 -14.33 22.83 4.48
C LEU A 193 -13.89 22.46 5.90
N ASN A 194 -13.39 23.43 6.67
CA ASN A 194 -13.02 23.25 8.07
C ASN A 194 -14.24 22.81 8.90
N ALA A 195 -15.38 23.50 8.75
CA ALA A 195 -16.62 23.12 9.41
C ALA A 195 -17.07 21.71 9.00
N ALA A 196 -17.15 21.44 7.69
CA ALA A 196 -17.55 20.13 7.17
C ALA A 196 -16.65 19.00 7.68
N PHE A 197 -15.33 19.21 7.78
CA PHE A 197 -14.39 18.23 8.31
C PHE A 197 -14.60 17.95 9.80
N VAL A 198 -14.86 18.98 10.61
CA VAL A 198 -15.18 18.83 12.04
C VAL A 198 -16.49 18.06 12.21
N PHE A 199 -17.54 18.38 11.45
CA PHE A 199 -18.79 17.64 11.50
C PHE A 199 -18.67 16.22 10.95
N ALA A 200 -17.79 15.98 9.96
CA ALA A 200 -17.48 14.63 9.48
C ALA A 200 -16.81 13.79 10.58
N CYS A 201 -15.89 14.40 11.34
CA CYS A 201 -15.30 13.77 12.54
C CYS A 201 -16.37 13.38 13.57
N ILE A 202 -17.32 14.27 13.87
CA ILE A 202 -18.44 13.99 14.79
C ILE A 202 -19.32 12.86 14.23
N ALA A 203 -19.70 12.93 12.96
CA ALA A 203 -20.51 11.91 12.30
C ALA A 203 -19.82 10.53 12.33
N LEU A 204 -18.51 10.49 12.15
CA LEU A 204 -17.71 9.26 12.23
C LEU A 204 -17.72 8.67 13.65
N LEU A 205 -17.55 9.51 14.69
CA LEU A 205 -17.61 9.07 16.09
C LEU A 205 -19.00 8.55 16.48
N ARG A 206 -20.06 9.19 15.97
CA ARG A 206 -21.45 8.77 16.15
C ARG A 206 -21.89 7.63 15.22
N ASP A 207 -20.95 7.01 14.50
CA ASP A 207 -21.16 5.92 13.54
C ASP A 207 -22.15 6.24 12.39
N ARG A 208 -22.37 7.53 12.11
CA ARG A 208 -23.16 8.03 10.96
C ARG A 208 -22.30 8.10 9.70
N ARG A 209 -21.88 6.93 9.21
CA ARG A 209 -20.94 6.79 8.06
C ARG A 209 -21.40 7.51 6.80
N ALA A 210 -22.68 7.38 6.44
CA ALA A 210 -23.22 8.05 5.25
C ALA A 210 -23.18 9.58 5.36
N LEU A 211 -23.50 10.14 6.53
CA LEU A 211 -23.40 11.58 6.76
C LEU A 211 -21.95 12.07 6.71
N CYS A 212 -21.01 11.31 7.28
CA CYS A 212 -19.57 11.60 7.15
C CYS A 212 -19.16 11.65 5.67
N GLY A 213 -19.58 10.65 4.89
CA GLY A 213 -19.37 10.62 3.44
C GLY A 213 -19.96 11.82 2.71
N ALA A 214 -21.21 12.19 3.02
CA ALA A 214 -21.91 13.31 2.41
C ALA A 214 -21.24 14.66 2.69
N LEU A 215 -20.80 14.90 3.93
CA LEU A 215 -20.06 16.12 4.31
C LEU A 215 -18.73 16.23 3.56
N LEU A 216 -17.98 15.12 3.43
CA LEU A 216 -16.74 15.08 2.65
C LEU A 216 -17.01 15.21 1.14
N GLY A 217 -18.15 14.69 0.66
CA GLY A 217 -18.62 14.84 -0.70
C GLY A 217 -18.91 16.29 -1.06
N ALA A 218 -19.63 17.02 -0.19
CA ALA A 218 -19.87 18.45 -0.35
C ALA A 218 -18.56 19.24 -0.41
N SER A 219 -17.61 18.95 0.49
CA SER A 219 -16.27 19.53 0.43
C SER A 219 -15.52 19.19 -0.86
N THR A 220 -15.76 18.01 -1.44
CA THR A 220 -15.11 17.57 -2.68
C THR A 220 -15.58 18.37 -3.89
N LEU A 221 -16.86 18.75 -3.94
CA LEU A 221 -17.39 19.62 -4.99
C LEU A 221 -16.72 21.00 -5.00
N MET A 222 -16.26 21.47 -3.83
CA MET A 222 -15.54 22.74 -3.68
C MET A 222 -14.04 22.59 -3.93
N LYS A 223 -13.40 21.59 -3.29
CA LYS A 223 -11.97 21.25 -3.48
C LYS A 223 -11.80 19.74 -3.67
N PRO A 224 -11.35 19.28 -4.86
CA PRO A 224 -11.25 17.85 -5.18
C PRO A 224 -10.33 17.03 -4.27
N GLN A 225 -9.40 17.67 -3.56
CA GLN A 225 -8.51 17.01 -2.57
C GLN A 225 -9.27 16.10 -1.59
N MET A 226 -10.49 16.48 -1.20
CA MET A 226 -11.30 15.70 -0.25
C MET A 226 -11.80 14.37 -0.82
N SER A 227 -11.73 14.16 -2.15
CA SER A 227 -12.00 12.87 -2.80
C SER A 227 -11.05 11.76 -2.34
N LEU A 228 -9.88 12.08 -1.80
CA LEU A 228 -8.97 11.09 -1.22
C LEU A 228 -9.62 10.31 -0.06
N PHE A 229 -10.62 10.89 0.62
CA PHE A 229 -11.41 10.18 1.63
C PHE A 229 -12.38 9.15 1.03
N LEU A 230 -12.83 9.31 -0.22
CA LEU A 230 -13.56 8.25 -0.92
C LEU A 230 -12.65 7.06 -1.17
N VAL A 231 -11.43 7.31 -1.68
CA VAL A 231 -10.43 6.26 -1.91
C VAL A 231 -10.09 5.56 -0.59
N TRP A 232 -9.91 6.34 0.49
CA TRP A 232 -9.73 5.82 1.84
C TRP A 232 -10.89 4.93 2.29
N ALA A 233 -12.14 5.33 2.02
CA ALA A 233 -13.35 4.55 2.35
C ALA A 233 -13.37 3.21 1.60
N VAL A 234 -13.17 3.26 0.29
CA VAL A 234 -13.21 2.10 -0.60
C VAL A 234 -12.12 1.09 -0.25
N ILE A 235 -10.88 1.55 -0.03
CA ILE A 235 -9.76 0.68 0.40
C ILE A 235 -10.12 -0.03 1.71
N ARG A 236 -10.85 0.63 2.61
CA ARG A 236 -11.25 0.08 3.92
C ARG A 236 -12.56 -0.69 3.88
N GLY A 237 -13.26 -0.73 2.76
CA GLY A 237 -14.57 -1.37 2.62
C GLY A 237 -15.70 -0.65 3.35
N ASP A 238 -15.56 0.65 3.65
CA ASP A 238 -16.62 1.46 4.26
C ASP A 238 -17.60 1.97 3.18
N TRP A 239 -18.40 1.04 2.65
CA TRP A 239 -19.35 1.31 1.56
C TRP A 239 -20.45 2.31 1.94
N ARG A 240 -20.78 2.43 3.24
CA ARG A 240 -21.76 3.42 3.71
C ARG A 240 -21.22 4.83 3.57
N MET A 241 -19.95 5.04 3.94
CA MET A 241 -19.29 6.32 3.74
C MET A 241 -19.11 6.63 2.24
N ALA A 242 -18.71 5.64 1.44
CA ALA A 242 -18.60 5.80 -0.02
C ALA A 242 -19.94 6.15 -0.68
N ALA A 243 -21.03 5.49 -0.28
CA ALA A 243 -22.38 5.78 -0.78
C ALA A 243 -22.84 7.19 -0.38
N GLY A 244 -22.59 7.61 0.86
CA GLY A 244 -22.89 8.97 1.32
C GLY A 244 -22.14 10.05 0.52
N TRP A 245 -20.86 9.80 0.22
CA TRP A 245 -20.07 10.68 -0.64
C TRP A 245 -20.65 10.73 -2.06
N ALA A 246 -20.98 9.56 -2.64
CA ALA A 246 -21.53 9.47 -3.99
C ALA A 246 -22.90 10.16 -4.12
N ALA A 247 -23.73 10.08 -3.08
CA ALA A 247 -25.04 10.72 -3.03
C ALA A 247 -24.97 12.26 -3.13
N VAL A 248 -23.84 12.88 -2.81
CA VAL A 248 -23.62 14.32 -2.96
C VAL A 248 -22.86 14.64 -4.25
N VAL A 249 -21.77 13.90 -4.52
CA VAL A 249 -20.88 14.25 -5.63
C VAL A 249 -21.47 13.89 -6.99
N VAL A 250 -22.15 12.74 -7.13
CA VAL A 250 -22.72 12.35 -8.42
C VAL A 250 -23.80 13.33 -8.88
N PRO A 251 -24.79 13.73 -8.05
CA PRO A 251 -25.74 14.76 -8.45
C PRO A 251 -25.08 16.12 -8.68
N GLY A 252 -24.09 16.51 -7.87
CA GLY A 252 -23.38 17.78 -8.05
C GLY A 252 -22.62 17.85 -9.38
N VAL A 253 -21.90 16.78 -9.75
CA VAL A 253 -21.23 16.70 -11.06
C VAL A 253 -22.24 16.66 -12.20
N ALA A 254 -23.33 15.91 -12.06
CA ALA A 254 -24.40 15.88 -13.06
C ALA A 254 -25.01 17.27 -13.27
N LEU A 255 -25.30 17.99 -12.18
CA LEU A 255 -25.84 19.35 -12.24
C LEU A 255 -24.87 20.32 -12.89
N ALA A 256 -23.59 20.31 -12.50
CA ALA A 256 -22.58 21.15 -13.14
C ALA A 256 -22.36 20.79 -14.62
N THR A 257 -22.51 19.52 -15.00
CA THR A 257 -22.48 19.09 -16.40
C THR A 257 -23.68 19.63 -17.19
N LEU A 258 -24.85 19.75 -16.55
CA LEU A 258 -26.03 20.36 -17.17
C LEU A 258 -25.86 21.88 -17.37
N PHE A 259 -25.27 22.59 -16.41
CA PHE A 259 -25.03 24.04 -16.51
C PHE A 259 -23.88 24.40 -17.46
N TYR A 260 -22.75 23.69 -17.38
CA TYR A 260 -21.49 24.11 -18.00
C TYR A 260 -20.97 23.14 -19.07
N GLY A 261 -21.62 21.99 -19.26
CA GLY A 261 -21.11 20.90 -20.09
C GLY A 261 -20.03 20.06 -19.40
N PHE A 262 -19.59 18.99 -20.07
CA PHE A 262 -18.59 18.06 -19.52
C PHE A 262 -17.14 18.53 -19.78
N ALA A 263 -16.89 19.27 -20.85
CA ALA A 263 -15.55 19.72 -21.25
C ALA A 263 -14.78 20.47 -20.13
N PRO A 264 -15.37 21.47 -19.45
CA PRO A 264 -14.67 22.18 -18.37
C PRO A 264 -14.21 21.29 -17.22
N MET A 265 -14.87 20.15 -16.97
CA MET A 265 -14.44 19.19 -15.94
C MET A 265 -13.09 18.55 -16.29
N VAL A 266 -12.85 18.33 -17.59
CA VAL A 266 -11.61 17.76 -18.11
C VAL A 266 -10.54 18.84 -18.22
N ASP A 267 -10.90 20.04 -18.69
CA ASP A 267 -9.99 21.18 -18.84
C ASP A 267 -9.34 21.58 -17.50
N TYR A 268 -10.05 21.41 -16.38
CA TYR A 268 -9.52 21.61 -15.04
C TYR A 268 -8.25 20.78 -14.75
N LEU A 269 -8.07 19.62 -15.38
CA LEU A 269 -6.88 18.79 -15.20
C LEU A 269 -5.62 19.50 -15.69
N GLU A 270 -5.72 20.38 -16.68
CA GLU A 270 -4.59 21.17 -17.18
C GLU A 270 -4.08 22.14 -16.11
N VAL A 271 -5.00 22.79 -15.38
CA VAL A 271 -4.67 23.65 -14.24
C VAL A 271 -3.99 22.86 -13.13
N LEU A 272 -4.49 21.67 -12.78
CA LEU A 272 -3.87 20.80 -11.78
C LEU A 272 -2.47 20.35 -12.19
N LEU A 273 -2.28 19.97 -13.46
CA LEU A 273 -0.98 19.57 -14.00
C LEU A 273 0.00 20.74 -14.02
N PHE A 274 -0.47 21.94 -14.38
CA PHE A 274 0.33 23.15 -14.40
C PHE A 274 0.83 23.52 -12.98
N ILE A 275 -0.08 23.56 -12.00
CA ILE A 275 0.25 23.85 -10.60
C ILE A 275 1.14 22.74 -10.02
N GLY A 276 0.89 21.47 -10.35
CA GLY A 276 1.73 20.36 -9.90
C GLY A 276 3.16 20.38 -10.47
N ARG A 277 3.38 21.05 -11.61
CA ARG A 277 4.71 21.23 -12.23
C ARG A 277 5.46 22.42 -11.66
N HIS A 278 4.81 23.57 -11.54
CA HIS A 278 5.46 24.83 -11.14
C HIS A 278 5.45 25.03 -9.62
N GLY A 279 4.37 24.61 -8.96
CA GLY A 279 4.21 24.80 -7.52
C GLY A 279 4.11 26.27 -7.15
N GLU A 280 4.62 26.61 -5.96
CA GLU A 280 4.57 27.97 -5.42
C GLU A 280 5.72 28.20 -4.42
N SER A 281 6.49 29.27 -4.61
CA SER A 281 7.67 29.61 -3.81
C SER A 281 7.34 30.48 -2.60
N TYR A 282 6.22 31.19 -2.64
CA TYR A 282 5.78 32.10 -1.58
C TYR A 282 5.74 31.41 -0.20
N HIS A 283 6.25 32.07 0.85
CA HIS A 283 6.44 31.49 2.19
C HIS A 283 5.16 30.95 2.84
N VAL A 284 3.99 31.43 2.41
CA VAL A 284 2.69 30.94 2.89
C VAL A 284 2.39 29.52 2.39
N ASN A 285 3.08 29.01 1.36
CA ASN A 285 3.05 27.60 0.96
C ASN A 285 3.87 26.74 1.94
N GLN A 286 3.17 25.89 2.70
CA GLN A 286 3.69 25.10 3.81
C GLN A 286 3.75 23.61 3.46
N THR A 287 4.11 23.31 2.22
CA THR A 287 4.31 21.95 1.69
C THR A 287 5.77 21.69 1.37
N VAL A 288 6.10 20.45 1.01
CA VAL A 288 7.43 20.09 0.50
C VAL A 288 7.79 20.91 -0.74
N ASN A 289 6.81 21.22 -1.60
CA ASN A 289 7.04 22.06 -2.77
C ASN A 289 7.59 23.45 -2.38
N GLY A 290 6.90 24.15 -1.48
CA GLY A 290 7.34 25.46 -0.99
C GLY A 290 8.69 25.38 -0.28
N LEU A 291 8.90 24.36 0.54
CA LEU A 291 10.16 24.12 1.25
C LEU A 291 11.34 23.96 0.27
N VAL A 292 11.20 23.13 -0.75
CA VAL A 292 12.28 22.85 -1.71
C VAL A 292 12.51 24.05 -2.62
N ASN A 293 11.47 24.77 -3.04
CA ASN A 293 11.63 26.04 -3.76
C ASN A 293 12.47 27.05 -2.96
N ARG A 294 12.20 27.18 -1.65
CA ARG A 294 12.97 28.07 -0.77
C ARG A 294 14.43 27.63 -0.60
N LEU A 295 14.65 26.34 -0.34
CA LEU A 295 16.01 25.79 -0.21
C LEU A 295 16.88 26.00 -1.46
N LEU A 296 16.25 26.04 -2.63
CA LEU A 296 16.92 26.26 -3.92
C LEU A 296 16.92 27.73 -4.37
N HIS A 297 16.35 28.65 -3.58
CA HIS A 297 16.13 30.04 -3.98
C HIS A 297 15.43 30.16 -5.35
N ASN A 298 14.47 29.26 -5.62
CA ASN A 298 13.75 29.20 -6.88
C ASN A 298 12.44 30.02 -6.81
N GLY A 299 12.46 31.22 -7.37
CA GLY A 299 11.35 32.18 -7.33
C GLY A 299 11.37 33.10 -6.09
N ASN A 300 10.51 34.12 -6.07
CA ASN A 300 10.39 35.02 -4.93
C ASN A 300 9.57 34.34 -3.81
N ASN A 301 10.13 34.28 -2.60
CA ASN A 301 9.46 33.68 -1.44
C ASN A 301 8.92 34.71 -0.44
N LEU A 302 9.20 36.01 -0.63
CA LEU A 302 8.77 37.11 0.24
C LEU A 302 7.59 37.89 -0.30
N ASP A 303 7.52 38.07 -1.63
CA ASP A 303 6.46 38.81 -2.29
C ASP A 303 5.50 37.86 -3.01
N TRP A 304 4.21 38.07 -2.81
CA TRP A 304 3.18 37.34 -3.52
C TRP A 304 2.86 38.05 -4.85
N SER A 305 2.70 37.26 -5.91
CA SER A 305 2.23 37.75 -7.21
C SER A 305 0.94 37.02 -7.60
N ALA A 306 -0.08 37.79 -7.98
CA ALA A 306 -1.31 37.24 -8.53
C ALA A 306 -1.09 36.63 -9.93
N GLU A 307 -0.12 37.16 -10.68
CA GLU A 307 0.03 36.90 -12.11
C GLU A 307 1.17 35.92 -12.43
N ALA A 308 2.07 35.68 -11.48
CA ALA A 308 3.24 34.80 -11.67
C ALA A 308 3.17 33.52 -10.83
N PHE A 309 3.88 32.50 -11.33
CA PHE A 309 4.18 31.23 -10.66
C PHE A 309 5.70 31.03 -10.58
N ALA A 310 6.15 30.19 -9.66
CA ALA A 310 7.57 29.86 -9.55
C ALA A 310 8.10 29.21 -10.85
N PRO A 311 9.36 29.48 -11.25
CA PRO A 311 9.97 28.82 -12.39
C PRO A 311 9.98 27.30 -12.21
N TYR A 312 9.77 26.55 -13.30
CA TYR A 312 9.85 25.10 -13.26
C TYR A 312 11.27 24.65 -12.86
N HIS A 313 11.37 23.81 -11.84
CA HIS A 313 12.62 23.19 -11.42
C HIS A 313 12.44 21.67 -11.25
N PRO A 314 13.25 20.81 -11.90
CA PRO A 314 13.03 19.36 -11.91
C PRO A 314 13.14 18.75 -10.51
N ALA A 315 14.06 19.23 -9.66
CA ALA A 315 14.19 18.75 -8.28
C ALA A 315 12.97 19.07 -7.41
N VAL A 316 12.36 20.25 -7.60
CA VAL A 316 11.15 20.66 -6.89
C VAL A 316 10.00 19.75 -7.30
N HIS A 317 9.84 19.53 -8.61
CA HIS A 317 8.79 18.66 -9.14
C HIS A 317 8.92 17.21 -8.64
N ILE A 318 10.13 16.62 -8.72
CA ILE A 318 10.39 15.25 -8.25
C ILE A 318 10.13 15.13 -6.74
N ALA A 319 10.65 16.07 -5.94
CA ALA A 319 10.44 16.06 -4.49
C ALA A 319 8.95 16.19 -4.13
N THR A 320 8.21 17.04 -4.85
CA THR A 320 6.76 17.22 -4.68
C THR A 320 6.01 15.92 -4.99
N GLN A 321 6.32 15.25 -6.12
CA GLN A 321 5.66 14.00 -6.51
C GLN A 321 5.96 12.85 -5.54
N ILE A 322 7.23 12.66 -5.16
CA ILE A 322 7.62 11.59 -4.23
C ILE A 322 7.00 11.81 -2.85
N SER A 323 7.10 13.02 -2.30
CA SER A 323 6.55 13.32 -0.98
C SER A 323 5.02 13.28 -0.98
N GLY A 324 4.35 13.82 -2.00
CA GLY A 324 2.91 13.75 -2.15
C GLY A 324 2.41 12.31 -2.19
N LEU A 325 3.03 11.45 -3.01
CA LEU A 325 2.69 10.03 -3.07
C LEU A 325 2.95 9.32 -1.73
N ALA A 326 4.06 9.63 -1.06
CA ALA A 326 4.40 9.04 0.23
C ALA A 326 3.38 9.41 1.32
N PHE A 327 3.00 10.68 1.43
CA PHE A 327 1.98 11.12 2.40
C PHE A 327 0.61 10.56 2.06
N VAL A 328 0.17 10.61 0.80
CA VAL A 328 -1.12 10.05 0.38
C VAL A 328 -1.15 8.54 0.65
N ALA A 329 -0.09 7.79 0.31
CA ALA A 329 0.02 6.37 0.62
C ALA A 329 -0.02 6.11 2.13
N LEU A 330 0.68 6.90 2.93
CA LEU A 330 0.62 6.81 4.39
C LEU A 330 -0.81 7.03 4.90
N GLY A 331 -1.48 8.10 4.46
CA GLY A 331 -2.87 8.40 4.86
C GLY A 331 -3.87 7.32 4.46
N LEU A 332 -3.74 6.75 3.24
CA LEU A 332 -4.62 5.71 2.73
C LEU A 332 -4.38 4.35 3.42
N LEU A 333 -3.12 3.96 3.58
CA LEU A 333 -2.73 2.60 3.97
C LEU A 333 -2.48 2.43 5.46
N TRP A 334 -2.24 3.51 6.21
CA TRP A 334 -1.99 3.41 7.66
C TRP A 334 -3.26 2.97 8.40
N ARG A 335 -3.30 1.70 8.78
CA ARG A 335 -4.44 1.06 9.44
C ARG A 335 -4.15 0.80 10.91
N ARG A 336 -5.20 0.97 11.73
CA ARG A 336 -5.23 0.52 13.12
C ARG A 336 -6.61 -0.04 13.45
N SER A 337 -6.66 -1.19 14.09
CA SER A 337 -7.90 -1.80 14.60
C SER A 337 -8.18 -1.25 16.00
N GLY A 338 -8.90 -0.13 16.09
CA GLY A 338 -9.26 0.47 17.36
C GLY A 338 -10.77 0.39 17.67
N ARG A 339 -11.12 0.35 18.96
CA ARG A 339 -12.51 0.47 19.45
C ARG A 339 -12.74 1.90 19.99
N GLY A 340 -13.94 2.47 19.84
CA GLY A 340 -14.26 3.80 20.39
C GLY A 340 -13.60 4.98 19.65
N ALA A 341 -13.00 5.93 20.39
CA ALA A 341 -12.37 7.15 19.84
C ALA A 341 -11.24 6.85 18.86
N GLU A 342 -10.55 5.71 19.03
CA GLU A 342 -9.48 5.25 18.14
C GLU A 342 -9.94 5.05 16.68
N ARG A 343 -11.26 4.99 16.43
CA ARG A 343 -11.81 4.95 15.06
C ARG A 343 -11.56 6.23 14.28
N ILE A 344 -11.46 7.38 14.96
CA ILE A 344 -11.20 8.68 14.31
C ILE A 344 -9.71 8.88 14.00
N LEU A 345 -8.84 8.14 14.67
CA LEU A 345 -7.40 8.33 14.58
C LEU A 345 -6.86 8.08 13.17
N PRO A 346 -7.17 6.97 12.47
CA PRO A 346 -6.78 6.80 11.07
C PRO A 346 -7.41 7.81 10.12
N PHE A 347 -8.56 8.38 10.49
CA PHE A 347 -9.25 9.39 9.69
C PHE A 347 -8.55 10.76 9.81
N VAL A 348 -8.16 11.16 11.01
CA VAL A 348 -7.44 12.40 11.27
C VAL A 348 -6.01 12.34 10.74
N VAL A 349 -5.31 11.20 10.90
CA VAL A 349 -4.00 10.98 10.27
C VAL A 349 -4.09 11.08 8.75
N ALA A 350 -5.15 10.53 8.15
CA ALA A 350 -5.38 10.68 6.72
C ALA A 350 -5.59 12.15 6.33
N GLY A 351 -6.38 12.92 7.09
CA GLY A 351 -6.53 14.36 6.90
C GLY A 351 -5.20 15.11 6.89
N ILE A 352 -4.37 14.90 7.93
CA ILE A 352 -3.03 15.51 8.01
C ILE A 352 -2.20 15.17 6.76
N CYS A 353 -2.16 13.89 6.40
CA CYS A 353 -1.38 13.41 5.27
C CYS A 353 -1.87 13.97 3.93
N PHE A 354 -3.20 14.07 3.73
CA PHE A 354 -3.77 14.59 2.49
C PHE A 354 -3.53 16.10 2.33
N THR A 355 -3.46 16.86 3.42
CA THR A 355 -3.11 18.29 3.36
C THR A 355 -1.63 18.50 3.10
N VAL A 356 -0.75 17.82 3.83
CA VAL A 356 0.70 17.95 3.64
C VAL A 356 1.17 17.35 2.31
N GLY A 357 0.47 16.32 1.81
CA GLY A 357 0.75 15.67 0.54
C GLY A 357 0.26 16.44 -0.69
N SER A 358 -0.46 17.56 -0.50
CA SER A 358 -0.85 18.43 -1.62
C SER A 358 0.41 19.11 -2.21
N PRO A 359 0.50 19.29 -3.54
CA PRO A 359 1.58 20.06 -4.16
C PRO A 359 1.66 21.50 -3.65
N VAL A 360 0.52 22.12 -3.37
CA VAL A 360 0.43 23.46 -2.78
C VAL A 360 -0.61 23.42 -1.67
N ALA A 361 -0.22 23.85 -0.48
CA ALA A 361 -1.11 24.01 0.66
C ALA A 361 -0.69 25.26 1.42
N TRP A 362 -1.56 26.26 1.33
CA TRP A 362 -1.42 27.52 2.04
C TRP A 362 -1.75 27.35 3.53
N VAL A 363 -1.27 28.26 4.37
CA VAL A 363 -1.48 28.23 5.84
C VAL A 363 -2.94 27.96 6.26
N HIS A 364 -3.93 28.52 5.57
CA HIS A 364 -5.34 28.35 5.89
C HIS A 364 -5.87 26.92 5.67
N HIS A 365 -5.23 26.12 4.81
CA HIS A 365 -5.59 24.70 4.58
C HIS A 365 -5.34 23.83 5.83
N PHE A 366 -4.47 24.27 6.73
CA PHE A 366 -4.11 23.54 7.94
C PHE A 366 -5.13 23.69 9.07
N GLY A 367 -6.27 24.35 8.84
CA GLY A 367 -7.41 24.36 9.78
C GLY A 367 -7.87 22.96 10.18
N ILE A 368 -7.71 21.98 9.28
CA ILE A 368 -8.02 20.57 9.53
C ILE A 368 -7.13 19.89 10.57
N LEU A 369 -6.03 20.51 11.01
CA LEU A 369 -5.16 19.97 12.06
C LEU A 369 -5.79 20.07 13.45
N LEU A 370 -6.79 20.94 13.63
CA LEU A 370 -7.36 21.22 14.95
C LEU A 370 -7.99 19.97 15.61
N PRO A 371 -8.77 19.13 14.89
CA PRO A 371 -9.17 17.80 15.39
C PRO A 371 -8.01 16.90 15.81
N ALA A 372 -6.84 16.99 15.15
CA ALA A 372 -5.66 16.19 15.50
C ALA A 372 -5.00 16.67 16.79
N PHE A 373 -4.86 17.98 16.97
CA PHE A 373 -4.39 18.56 18.23
C PHE A 373 -5.31 18.19 19.39
N ALA A 374 -6.63 18.30 19.20
CA ALA A 374 -7.63 17.89 20.18
C ALA A 374 -7.48 16.41 20.57
N LEU A 375 -7.38 15.52 19.58
CA LEU A 375 -7.22 14.08 19.83
C LEU A 375 -5.91 13.76 20.56
N ALA A 376 -4.78 14.31 20.09
CA ALA A 376 -3.46 14.07 20.71
C ALA A 376 -3.42 14.58 22.16
N PHE A 377 -4.02 15.75 22.42
CA PHE A 377 -4.18 16.30 23.76
C PHE A 377 -4.99 15.36 24.66
N LEU A 378 -6.17 14.92 24.20
CA LEU A 378 -7.04 14.04 24.99
C LEU A 378 -6.45 12.65 25.24
N ILE A 379 -5.64 12.11 24.32
CA ILE A 379 -4.92 10.84 24.56
C ILE A 379 -3.84 11.02 25.63
N LEU A 380 -3.11 12.14 25.65
CA LEU A 380 -2.17 12.45 26.74
C LEU A 380 -2.88 12.60 28.09
N LEU A 381 -4.17 12.92 28.02
CA LEU A 381 -5.03 13.02 29.18
C LEU A 381 -5.57 11.66 29.68
N GLU A 382 -5.24 10.54 29.05
CA GLU A 382 -5.78 9.26 29.50
C GLU A 382 -5.10 8.73 30.77
N PRO A 383 -5.86 8.37 31.83
CA PRO A 383 -5.29 7.78 33.03
C PRO A 383 -4.58 6.46 32.75
N GLY A 384 -3.39 6.26 33.32
CA GLY A 384 -2.64 5.00 33.19
C GLY A 384 -1.78 4.86 31.92
N LEU A 385 -1.84 5.82 30.98
CA LEU A 385 -0.99 5.81 29.79
C LEU A 385 0.45 6.26 30.12
N ARG A 386 1.46 5.42 29.79
CA ARG A 386 2.88 5.81 29.90
C ARG A 386 3.25 6.84 28.83
N ARG A 387 3.20 8.12 29.23
CA ARG A 387 3.55 9.28 28.39
C ARG A 387 5.02 9.19 27.93
N PRO A 388 5.33 9.43 26.65
CA PRO A 388 6.71 9.63 26.22
C PRO A 388 7.30 10.85 26.94
N ALA A 389 8.58 10.77 27.32
CA ALA A 389 9.29 11.93 27.83
C ALA A 389 9.21 13.06 26.79
N GLY A 390 8.83 14.26 27.23
CA GLY A 390 8.69 15.43 26.36
C GLY A 390 7.44 15.46 25.48
N ALA A 391 6.51 14.49 25.52
CA ALA A 391 5.33 14.49 24.64
C ALA A 391 4.42 15.71 24.80
N VAL A 392 4.22 16.18 26.04
CA VAL A 392 3.46 17.41 26.34
C VAL A 392 4.19 18.64 25.79
N ALA A 393 5.51 18.71 25.97
CA ALA A 393 6.31 19.82 25.44
C ALA A 393 6.32 19.82 23.90
N LEU A 394 6.39 18.65 23.27
CA LEU A 394 6.32 18.50 21.82
C LEU A 394 4.95 18.93 21.28
N LEU A 395 3.86 18.55 21.95
CA LEU A 395 2.51 18.98 21.58
C LEU A 395 2.33 20.49 21.73
N ALA A 396 2.81 21.06 22.85
CA ALA A 396 2.76 22.49 23.11
C ALA A 396 3.58 23.29 22.09
N ALA A 397 4.80 22.82 21.75
CA ALA A 397 5.64 23.42 20.72
C ALA A 397 5.00 23.33 19.33
N ALA A 398 4.47 22.16 18.96
CA ALA A 398 3.76 21.98 17.69
C ALA A 398 2.52 22.89 17.61
N TYR A 399 1.74 23.02 18.69
CA TYR A 399 0.60 23.92 18.73
C TYR A 399 1.03 25.39 18.67
N PHE A 400 2.07 25.79 19.40
CA PHE A 400 2.59 27.15 19.37
C PHE A 400 2.98 27.57 17.95
N LEU A 401 3.73 26.71 17.24
CA LEU A 401 4.11 26.93 15.86
C LEU A 401 2.88 26.94 14.94
N ALA A 402 1.96 26.00 15.06
CA ALA A 402 0.82 25.91 14.14
C ALA A 402 -0.26 26.98 14.38
N GLY A 403 -0.43 27.39 15.63
CA GLY A 403 -1.51 28.26 16.09
C GLY A 403 -1.20 29.75 15.98
N ASN A 404 0.03 30.16 15.66
CA ASN A 404 0.44 31.57 15.67
C ASN A 404 1.15 32.00 14.38
N VAL A 405 0.98 33.27 14.00
CA VAL A 405 1.75 33.91 12.93
C VAL A 405 3.19 34.17 13.39
N LEU A 406 4.16 33.58 12.69
CA LEU A 406 5.59 33.74 12.99
C LEU A 406 6.41 34.27 11.80
N PHE A 407 5.77 34.73 10.72
CA PHE A 407 6.48 35.10 9.49
C PHE A 407 7.39 36.32 9.64
N TRP A 408 7.03 37.35 10.43
CA TRP A 408 7.85 38.57 10.56
C TRP A 408 9.31 38.29 10.96
N PRO A 409 9.62 37.61 12.08
CA PRO A 409 11.00 37.32 12.45
C PRO A 409 11.63 36.23 11.57
N ILE A 410 10.84 35.31 11.03
CA ILE A 410 11.35 34.17 10.25
C ILE A 410 11.70 34.58 8.81
N ASN A 411 10.97 35.52 8.21
CA ASN A 411 11.23 36.00 6.86
C ASN A 411 12.53 36.80 6.77
N ALA A 412 13.04 37.34 7.89
CA ALA A 412 14.39 37.90 7.95
C ALA A 412 15.50 36.87 7.63
N LEU A 413 15.18 35.57 7.67
CA LEU A 413 16.11 34.48 7.35
C LEU A 413 16.05 34.03 5.88
N ALA A 414 15.23 34.67 5.03
CA ALA A 414 14.98 34.23 3.66
C ALA A 414 16.24 34.10 2.79
N ASP A 415 17.21 35.00 2.98
CA ASP A 415 18.49 35.00 2.25
C ASP A 415 19.58 34.19 2.94
N THR A 416 19.24 33.44 4.00
CA THR A 416 20.21 32.63 4.76
C THR A 416 19.99 31.13 4.51
N PRO A 417 20.98 30.27 4.85
CA PRO A 417 20.78 28.82 4.85
C PRO A 417 19.65 28.33 5.77
N LEU A 418 19.15 29.19 6.67
CA LEU A 418 18.04 28.91 7.57
C LEU A 418 16.66 29.24 6.97
N ASN A 419 16.57 29.60 5.67
CA ASN A 419 15.31 29.94 5.01
C ASN A 419 14.25 28.83 5.08
N PHE A 420 14.66 27.58 5.29
CA PHE A 420 13.75 26.46 5.46
C PHE A 420 12.81 26.65 6.66
N LEU A 421 13.21 27.44 7.68
CA LEU A 421 12.40 27.78 8.85
C LEU A 421 11.15 28.58 8.50
N GLN A 422 11.09 29.23 7.32
CA GLN A 422 9.85 29.79 6.78
C GLN A 422 8.74 28.72 6.65
N SER A 423 9.11 27.44 6.60
CA SER A 423 8.19 26.28 6.58
C SER A 423 7.78 25.80 7.98
N TYR A 424 7.71 26.67 8.99
CA TYR A 424 7.47 26.27 10.39
C TYR A 424 6.18 25.48 10.60
N LEU A 425 5.10 25.80 9.86
CA LEU A 425 3.82 25.11 9.96
C LEU A 425 3.91 23.68 9.38
N PHE A 426 4.70 23.48 8.32
CA PHE A 426 5.01 22.15 7.82
C PHE A 426 5.69 21.30 8.91
N PHE A 427 6.72 21.82 9.58
CA PHE A 427 7.40 21.11 10.66
C PHE A 427 6.49 20.85 11.86
N ALA A 428 5.66 21.82 12.27
CA ALA A 428 4.65 21.65 13.30
C ALA A 428 3.68 20.50 12.97
N THR A 429 3.32 20.38 11.69
CA THR A 429 2.47 19.30 11.20
C THR A 429 3.16 17.93 11.28
N LEU A 430 4.45 17.85 10.93
CA LEU A 430 5.23 16.62 11.07
C LEU A 430 5.39 16.21 12.55
N MET A 431 5.62 17.17 13.44
CA MET A 431 5.67 16.93 14.89
C MET A 431 4.35 16.36 15.39
N LEU A 432 3.22 16.95 15.00
CA LEU A 432 1.89 16.46 15.36
C LEU A 432 1.61 15.06 14.78
N LEU A 433 1.95 14.82 13.51
CA LEU A 433 1.77 13.53 12.85
C LEU A 433 2.57 12.43 13.57
N GLY A 434 3.87 12.68 13.80
CA GLY A 434 4.75 11.75 14.50
C GLY A 434 4.28 11.46 15.93
N LEU A 435 3.87 12.51 16.67
CA LEU A 435 3.31 12.35 18.01
C LEU A 435 2.01 11.54 18.00
N THR A 436 1.09 11.83 17.07
CA THR A 436 -0.20 11.16 16.96
C THR A 436 -0.02 9.66 16.67
N ILE A 437 0.91 9.31 15.77
CA ILE A 437 1.28 7.91 15.48
C ILE A 437 1.96 7.24 16.69
N ALA A 438 2.84 7.95 17.39
CA ALA A 438 3.54 7.42 18.56
C ALA A 438 2.62 7.17 19.76
N LEU A 439 1.70 8.09 20.04
CA LEU A 439 0.70 7.97 21.10
C LEU A 439 -0.24 6.79 20.83
N ALA A 440 -0.64 6.63 19.56
CA ALA A 440 -1.41 5.48 19.14
C ALA A 440 -0.73 4.16 19.54
N GLY A 441 0.55 3.99 19.18
CA GLY A 441 1.35 2.77 19.44
C GLY A 441 1.40 2.31 20.90
N ARG A 442 1.23 3.23 21.85
CA ARG A 442 1.34 2.95 23.29
C ARG A 442 0.01 2.69 23.97
N HIS A 443 -1.06 3.26 23.45
CA HIS A 443 -2.42 3.04 23.94
C HIS A 443 -2.79 1.55 23.93
N ASP A 444 -2.51 0.84 22.84
CA ASP A 444 -2.74 -0.61 22.72
C ASP A 444 -2.07 -1.44 23.84
N ARG A 445 -0.88 -1.03 24.28
CA ARG A 445 -0.15 -1.74 25.34
C ARG A 445 -0.77 -1.51 26.72
N ALA A 446 -1.36 -0.34 26.95
CA ALA A 446 -2.04 -0.01 28.20
C ALA A 446 -3.45 -0.61 28.26
N ALA A 447 -4.21 -0.55 27.15
CA ALA A 447 -5.55 -1.10 27.05
C ALA A 447 -5.58 -2.63 27.19
N ALA A 448 -4.58 -3.35 26.66
CA ALA A 448 -4.43 -4.79 26.84
C ALA A 448 -4.18 -5.19 28.31
N VAL A 449 -3.55 -4.33 29.10
CA VAL A 449 -3.21 -4.59 30.51
C VAL A 449 -4.37 -4.23 31.46
N LEU A 450 -5.12 -3.16 31.17
CA LEU A 450 -6.16 -2.62 32.06
C LEU A 450 -7.52 -3.32 31.94
N TRP A 451 -7.88 -3.83 30.76
CA TRP A 451 -9.25 -4.31 30.49
C TRP A 451 -9.41 -5.82 30.44
N GLY A 452 -8.36 -6.61 30.72
CA GLY A 452 -8.41 -8.08 30.64
C GLY A 452 -8.85 -8.60 29.26
N VAL A 453 -8.82 -7.73 28.24
CA VAL A 453 -9.12 -8.10 26.86
C VAL A 453 -7.91 -8.88 26.38
N PRO A 454 -8.06 -10.15 25.96
CA PRO A 454 -6.93 -10.90 25.45
C PRO A 454 -6.36 -10.12 24.26
N ALA A 455 -5.04 -9.92 24.28
CA ALA A 455 -4.30 -9.48 23.10
C ALA A 455 -4.78 -10.29 21.88
N PRO A 456 -4.72 -9.73 20.64
CA PRO A 456 -5.06 -10.50 19.45
C PRO A 456 -4.32 -11.84 19.50
N VAL A 457 -5.12 -12.91 19.61
CA VAL A 457 -4.74 -14.26 20.03
C VAL A 457 -3.27 -14.57 19.76
N GLU A 458 -2.41 -14.35 20.77
CA GLU A 458 -1.35 -15.30 21.03
C GLU A 458 -2.07 -16.62 21.25
N ARG A 459 -1.97 -17.52 20.26
CA ARG A 459 -2.45 -18.89 20.43
C ARG A 459 -1.88 -19.37 21.74
N ALA A 460 -2.80 -19.75 22.62
CA ALA A 460 -2.56 -20.21 23.97
C ALA A 460 -1.19 -20.88 24.08
N ALA A 461 -0.38 -20.40 25.02
CA ALA A 461 0.63 -21.23 25.63
C ALA A 461 -0.03 -22.60 25.87
N ALA A 462 0.58 -23.65 25.32
CA ALA A 462 0.19 -25.01 25.60
C ALA A 462 -0.03 -25.15 27.11
N PRO A 463 -1.09 -25.85 27.54
CA PRO A 463 -1.41 -25.97 28.96
C PRO A 463 -0.16 -26.42 29.71
N SER A 464 0.08 -25.76 30.84
CA SER A 464 1.03 -26.13 31.86
C SER A 464 1.11 -27.66 31.96
N VAL A 465 2.33 -28.17 31.79
CA VAL A 465 2.79 -29.53 32.04
C VAL A 465 1.86 -30.25 33.00
N VAL A 466 0.95 -31.07 32.45
CA VAL A 466 0.27 -32.11 33.22
C VAL A 466 1.36 -33.11 33.55
N ALA A 467 1.68 -33.23 34.85
CA ALA A 467 2.52 -34.29 35.35
C ALA A 467 1.91 -35.64 34.93
N ILE A 468 2.60 -36.35 34.05
CA ILE A 468 2.27 -37.73 33.69
C ILE A 468 2.50 -38.57 34.95
N PRO A 469 1.55 -39.41 35.39
CA PRO A 469 1.78 -40.34 36.49
C PRO A 469 2.93 -41.29 36.11
N ARG A 470 3.88 -41.49 37.02
CA ARG A 470 4.84 -42.59 36.93
C ARG A 470 4.07 -43.90 36.81
N VAL A 471 4.00 -44.46 35.61
CA VAL A 471 3.60 -45.85 35.41
C VAL A 471 4.76 -46.71 35.92
N ALA A 472 4.48 -47.53 36.93
CA ALA A 472 5.40 -48.52 37.44
C ALA A 472 5.80 -49.47 36.30
N VAL A 473 7.09 -49.51 35.99
CA VAL A 473 7.68 -50.45 35.05
C VAL A 473 7.69 -51.81 35.73
N ALA A 474 6.89 -52.74 35.21
CA ALA A 474 7.05 -54.16 35.49
C ALA A 474 8.37 -54.63 34.90
N GLU A 475 9.18 -55.31 35.71
CA GLU A 475 10.42 -55.96 35.30
C GLU A 475 10.13 -57.03 34.24
N THR A 476 10.32 -56.68 32.98
CA THR A 476 10.52 -57.65 31.90
C THR A 476 12.00 -57.75 31.60
N THR A 477 12.53 -58.94 31.84
CA THR A 477 13.89 -59.40 31.57
C THR A 477 14.36 -59.03 30.16
N ILE A 478 15.45 -58.26 30.11
CA ILE A 478 16.12 -57.82 28.88
C ILE A 478 16.98 -58.98 28.36
N PRO A 479 16.80 -59.47 27.12
CA PRO A 479 17.71 -60.43 26.49
C PRO A 479 19.05 -59.75 26.13
N PRO A 480 20.15 -60.51 25.95
CA PRO A 480 21.51 -59.97 25.99
C PRO A 480 21.81 -58.99 24.85
N VAL A 481 22.58 -57.97 25.19
CA VAL A 481 22.99 -56.81 24.39
C VAL A 481 23.72 -57.24 23.12
N ALA A 482 23.06 -57.10 21.96
CA ALA A 482 23.73 -56.98 20.68
C ALA A 482 24.50 -55.64 20.65
N GLU A 483 25.71 -55.62 20.09
CA GLU A 483 26.56 -54.42 19.97
C GLU A 483 25.74 -53.20 19.53
N GLN A 484 25.50 -52.25 20.44
CA GLN A 484 24.71 -51.07 20.13
C GLN A 484 25.46 -50.20 19.13
N GLU A 485 24.91 -50.05 17.92
CA GLU A 485 25.45 -49.10 16.95
C GLU A 485 25.48 -47.67 17.56
N PRO A 486 26.56 -46.90 17.33
CA PRO A 486 26.69 -45.58 17.92
C PRO A 486 25.61 -44.62 17.37
N PRO A 487 25.26 -43.58 18.15
CA PRO A 487 24.21 -42.64 17.77
C PRO A 487 24.48 -41.99 16.41
N LEU A 488 23.42 -41.81 15.61
CA LEU A 488 23.47 -41.10 14.33
C LEU A 488 22.93 -39.68 14.51
N PHE A 489 23.79 -38.70 14.24
CA PHE A 489 23.44 -37.28 14.26
C PHE A 489 23.10 -36.80 12.85
N VAL A 490 21.98 -36.08 12.72
CA VAL A 490 21.37 -35.76 11.44
C VAL A 490 21.25 -34.25 11.25
N ASP A 491 21.84 -33.69 10.20
CA ASP A 491 21.56 -32.29 9.85
C ASP A 491 20.18 -32.13 9.19
N LEU A 492 19.63 -30.91 9.28
CA LEU A 492 18.30 -30.59 8.81
C LEU A 492 18.31 -29.97 7.41
N ASP A 493 18.83 -28.74 7.30
CA ASP A 493 18.76 -27.93 6.08
C ASP A 493 19.66 -28.53 5.00
N GLY A 494 19.11 -28.81 3.81
CA GLY A 494 19.84 -29.42 2.70
C GLY A 494 20.24 -30.89 2.88
N THR A 495 19.95 -31.50 4.04
CA THR A 495 20.19 -32.92 4.34
C THR A 495 18.86 -33.68 4.49
N LEU A 496 18.16 -33.52 5.61
CA LEU A 496 16.82 -34.09 5.80
C LEU A 496 15.76 -33.35 4.97
N LEU A 497 15.88 -32.02 4.89
CA LEU A 497 15.09 -31.17 4.01
C LEU A 497 15.86 -30.90 2.71
N LYS A 498 15.15 -30.82 1.59
CA LYS A 498 15.74 -30.33 0.33
C LYS A 498 15.92 -28.81 0.29
N THR A 499 15.26 -28.09 1.20
CA THR A 499 15.30 -26.63 1.30
C THR A 499 15.94 -26.18 2.62
N ASP A 500 16.13 -24.88 2.77
CA ASP A 500 16.71 -24.25 3.97
C ASP A 500 15.65 -23.36 4.65
N LEU A 501 15.41 -23.65 5.94
CA LEU A 501 14.39 -23.01 6.76
C LEU A 501 14.61 -21.50 6.97
N LEU A 502 15.84 -21.00 6.83
CA LEU A 502 16.12 -19.58 6.87
C LEU A 502 15.41 -18.87 5.72
N TYR A 503 15.49 -19.42 4.50
CA TYR A 503 14.84 -18.84 3.34
C TYR A 503 13.33 -19.08 3.35
N GLU A 504 12.87 -20.25 3.78
CA GLU A 504 11.44 -20.54 3.97
C GLU A 504 10.79 -19.50 4.91
N SER A 505 11.43 -19.25 6.07
CA SER A 505 10.93 -18.26 7.03
C SER A 505 11.08 -16.82 6.54
N LEU A 506 12.13 -16.49 5.78
CA LEU A 506 12.29 -15.18 5.16
C LEU A 506 11.17 -14.88 4.16
N PHE A 507 10.87 -15.79 3.24
CA PHE A 507 9.77 -15.58 2.28
C PHE A 507 8.40 -15.64 2.95
N GLY A 508 8.25 -16.44 4.00
CA GLY A 508 7.08 -16.40 4.88
C GLY A 508 6.90 -15.02 5.53
N LEU A 509 7.98 -14.38 6.00
CA LEU A 509 7.95 -13.04 6.56
C LEU A 509 7.58 -12.00 5.49
N ILE A 510 8.21 -12.05 4.32
CA ILE A 510 7.92 -11.10 3.23
C ILE A 510 6.44 -11.16 2.84
N LYS A 511 5.83 -12.35 2.83
CA LYS A 511 4.42 -12.53 2.51
C LYS A 511 3.48 -12.09 3.63
N ALA A 512 3.77 -12.46 4.89
CA ALA A 512 2.89 -12.17 6.02
C ALA A 512 3.04 -10.73 6.54
N GLN A 513 4.28 -10.23 6.56
CA GLN A 513 4.67 -8.93 7.12
C GLN A 513 5.73 -8.20 6.28
N PRO A 514 5.42 -7.76 5.03
CA PRO A 514 6.39 -7.09 4.15
C PRO A 514 7.17 -5.93 4.78
N TRP A 515 6.53 -5.16 5.67
CA TRP A 515 7.17 -4.03 6.36
C TRP A 515 8.24 -4.48 7.37
N ALA A 516 8.02 -5.62 8.05
CA ALA A 516 9.01 -6.18 8.97
C ALA A 516 10.23 -6.72 8.22
N ALA A 517 10.07 -7.16 6.96
CA ALA A 517 11.19 -7.59 6.14
C ALA A 517 12.21 -6.47 5.87
N LEU A 518 11.82 -5.19 5.95
CA LEU A 518 12.74 -4.05 5.85
C LEU A 518 13.75 -4.00 7.01
N LEU A 519 13.47 -4.68 8.13
CA LEU A 519 14.35 -4.76 9.29
C LEU A 519 15.34 -5.94 9.22
N VAL A 520 15.25 -6.79 8.20
CA VAL A 520 16.18 -7.94 8.02
C VAL A 520 17.65 -7.50 8.02
N PRO A 521 18.07 -6.40 7.34
CA PRO A 521 19.44 -5.90 7.44
C PRO A 521 19.84 -5.51 8.88
N VAL A 522 18.92 -4.92 9.65
CA VAL A 522 19.14 -4.53 11.06
C VAL A 522 19.31 -5.76 11.95
N TRP A 523 18.50 -6.80 11.73
CA TRP A 523 18.63 -8.05 12.48
C TRP A 523 19.91 -8.81 12.12
N LEU A 524 20.26 -8.83 10.84
CA LEU A 524 21.49 -9.45 10.36
C LEU A 524 22.74 -8.72 10.88
N ALA A 525 22.71 -7.39 11.00
CA ALA A 525 23.77 -6.60 11.63
C ALA A 525 23.98 -6.98 13.11
N GLY A 526 22.93 -7.43 13.79
CA GLY A 526 23.03 -8.03 15.13
C GLY A 526 23.43 -9.51 15.15
N GLY A 527 23.83 -10.08 14.01
CA GLY A 527 24.29 -11.46 13.86
C GLY A 527 23.25 -12.46 13.35
N LYS A 528 23.72 -13.58 12.78
CA LYS A 528 22.86 -14.63 12.19
C LYS A 528 21.90 -15.28 13.20
N ALA A 529 22.32 -15.42 14.46
CA ALA A 529 21.46 -15.95 15.53
C ALA A 529 20.25 -15.06 15.77
N ARG A 530 20.46 -13.74 15.84
CA ARG A 530 19.39 -12.74 16.00
C ARG A 530 18.42 -12.78 14.82
N LEU A 531 18.93 -12.84 13.58
CA LEU A 531 18.07 -12.97 12.39
C LEU A 531 17.17 -14.20 12.48
N LYS A 532 17.72 -15.38 12.79
CA LYS A 532 16.96 -16.63 12.93
C LYS A 532 15.90 -16.54 14.02
N ALA A 533 16.23 -15.95 15.17
CA ALA A 533 15.30 -15.74 16.27
C ALA A 533 14.14 -14.80 15.88
N GLU A 534 14.42 -13.65 15.25
CA GLU A 534 13.38 -12.71 14.84
C GLU A 534 12.44 -13.29 13.77
N LEU A 535 12.98 -14.10 12.84
CA LEU A 535 12.21 -14.86 11.86
C LEU A 535 11.32 -15.90 12.54
N ALA A 536 11.89 -16.71 13.44
CA ALA A 536 11.16 -17.74 14.19
C ALA A 536 10.08 -17.17 15.12
N ARG A 537 10.20 -15.92 15.60
CA ARG A 537 9.15 -15.26 16.38
C ARG A 537 7.96 -14.81 15.55
N ARG A 538 8.16 -14.52 14.26
CA ARG A 538 7.14 -13.88 13.39
C ARG A 538 6.46 -14.82 12.41
N VAL A 539 7.10 -15.92 12.07
CA VAL A 539 6.64 -16.84 11.02
C VAL A 539 6.52 -18.23 11.60
N ASP A 540 5.37 -18.85 11.39
CA ASP A 540 5.17 -20.28 11.61
C ASP A 540 5.36 -21.03 10.31
N ILE A 541 6.07 -22.15 10.37
CA ILE A 541 6.25 -23.09 9.26
C ILE A 541 5.51 -24.37 9.62
N ASP A 542 4.62 -24.81 8.74
CA ASP A 542 3.93 -26.10 8.85
C ASP A 542 4.88 -27.23 8.42
N PRO A 543 5.30 -28.13 9.34
CA PRO A 543 6.20 -29.23 9.01
C PRO A 543 5.65 -30.16 7.92
N ALA A 544 4.33 -30.37 7.86
CA ALA A 544 3.73 -31.28 6.89
C ALA A 544 3.84 -30.77 5.44
N GLY A 545 4.02 -29.46 5.28
CA GLY A 545 4.18 -28.81 3.98
C GLY A 545 5.64 -28.69 3.50
N LEU A 546 6.62 -29.20 4.25
CA LEU A 546 8.03 -29.16 3.89
C LEU A 546 8.41 -30.28 2.90
N VAL A 547 9.54 -30.10 2.21
CA VAL A 547 10.03 -31.07 1.23
C VAL A 547 11.18 -31.87 1.82
N TYR A 548 10.85 -33.07 2.31
CA TYR A 548 11.81 -34.02 2.84
C TYR A 548 12.57 -34.75 1.74
N ASN A 549 13.82 -35.14 2.01
CA ASN A 549 14.57 -36.04 1.15
C ASN A 549 14.09 -37.49 1.39
N PRO A 550 13.44 -38.14 0.41
CA PRO A 550 12.83 -39.45 0.63
C PRO A 550 13.87 -40.55 0.92
N ALA A 551 15.07 -40.46 0.31
CA ALA A 551 16.13 -41.45 0.53
C ALA A 551 16.69 -41.37 1.96
N VAL A 552 16.87 -40.14 2.47
CA VAL A 552 17.29 -39.92 3.86
C VAL A 552 16.20 -40.37 4.83
N LEU A 553 14.94 -40.01 4.58
CA LEU A 553 13.84 -40.38 5.45
C LEU A 553 13.69 -41.91 5.56
N GLN A 554 13.73 -42.61 4.43
CA GLN A 554 13.68 -44.08 4.38
C GLN A 554 14.87 -44.72 5.14
N ARG A 555 16.06 -44.12 5.04
CA ARG A 555 17.24 -44.58 5.78
C ARG A 555 17.05 -44.40 7.29
N LEU A 556 16.59 -43.24 7.74
CA LEU A 556 16.35 -42.97 9.16
C LEU A 556 15.26 -43.88 9.75
N GLU A 557 14.19 -44.14 9.00
CA GLU A 557 13.15 -45.10 9.40
C GLU A 557 13.72 -46.52 9.58
N ALA A 558 14.62 -46.96 8.68
CA ALA A 558 15.28 -48.26 8.79
C ALA A 558 16.21 -48.35 10.02
N GLU A 559 16.99 -47.31 10.29
CA GLU A 559 17.86 -47.23 11.46
C GLU A 559 17.06 -47.18 12.77
N ARG A 560 15.92 -46.47 12.78
CA ARG A 560 15.01 -46.43 13.93
C ARG A 560 14.43 -47.81 14.24
N LYS A 561 14.03 -48.56 13.21
CA LYS A 561 13.53 -49.94 13.35
C LYS A 561 14.60 -50.90 13.90
N ARG A 562 15.89 -50.61 13.67
CA ARG A 562 17.02 -51.36 14.24
C ARG A 562 17.33 -50.98 15.69
N GLY A 563 16.58 -50.05 16.28
CA GLY A 563 16.79 -49.59 17.66
C GLY A 563 17.94 -48.59 17.81
N ARG A 564 18.46 -48.03 16.71
CA ARG A 564 19.56 -47.05 16.77
C ARG A 564 19.05 -45.70 17.30
N ARG A 565 19.85 -45.07 18.17
CA ARG A 565 19.58 -43.71 18.67
C ARG A 565 19.78 -42.67 17.56
N LEU A 566 18.75 -41.85 17.31
CA LEU A 566 18.77 -40.81 16.28
C LEU A 566 18.65 -39.42 16.92
N VAL A 567 19.55 -38.50 16.58
CA VAL A 567 19.55 -37.13 17.11
C VAL A 567 19.55 -36.12 15.97
N LEU A 568 18.61 -35.18 15.97
CA LEU A 568 18.57 -34.09 15.00
C LEU A 568 19.55 -32.99 15.45
N ALA A 569 20.60 -32.70 14.68
CA ALA A 569 21.63 -31.71 15.02
C ALA A 569 21.75 -30.62 13.95
N THR A 570 21.08 -29.49 14.19
CA THR A 570 20.88 -28.44 13.20
C THR A 570 21.26 -27.05 13.69
N ALA A 571 21.66 -26.19 12.76
CA ALA A 571 21.80 -24.77 13.00
C ALA A 571 20.45 -24.02 12.93
N ALA A 572 19.34 -24.66 12.56
CA ALA A 572 18.00 -24.06 12.58
C ALA A 572 17.57 -23.67 13.99
N HIS A 573 16.61 -22.75 14.10
CA HIS A 573 16.08 -22.33 15.40
C HIS A 573 15.24 -23.47 16.03
N HIS A 574 15.38 -23.70 17.34
CA HIS A 574 14.72 -24.80 18.06
C HIS A 574 13.22 -24.89 17.79
N ARG A 575 12.48 -23.77 17.78
CA ARG A 575 11.05 -23.73 17.42
C ARG A 575 10.70 -24.52 16.16
N TYR A 576 11.52 -24.46 15.11
CA TYR A 576 11.28 -25.20 13.87
C TYR A 576 11.81 -26.63 13.94
N ALA A 577 12.99 -26.83 14.51
CA ALA A 577 13.61 -28.15 14.64
C ALA A 577 12.77 -29.10 15.51
N ASP A 578 12.27 -28.61 16.64
CA ASP A 578 11.41 -29.34 17.57
C ASP A 578 10.06 -29.69 16.92
N ALA A 579 9.46 -28.75 16.19
CA ALA A 579 8.21 -28.99 15.46
C ALA A 579 8.37 -30.07 14.37
N ILE A 580 9.49 -30.08 13.66
CA ILE A 580 9.80 -31.10 12.64
C ILE A 580 10.07 -32.46 13.30
N ALA A 581 10.85 -32.49 14.39
CA ALA A 581 11.14 -33.72 15.11
C ALA A 581 9.86 -34.36 15.66
N LEU A 582 8.96 -33.54 16.24
CA LEU A 582 7.65 -33.98 16.72
C LEU A 582 6.77 -34.50 15.57
N HIS A 583 6.76 -33.82 14.43
CA HIS A 583 5.99 -34.23 13.26
C HIS A 583 6.43 -35.60 12.71
N LEU A 584 7.75 -35.85 12.65
CA LEU A 584 8.29 -37.09 12.10
C LEU A 584 8.28 -38.24 13.10
N GLY A 585 8.42 -37.98 14.40
CA GLY A 585 8.46 -39.00 15.45
C GLY A 585 9.68 -39.94 15.39
N LEU A 586 10.73 -39.56 14.64
CA LEU A 586 11.93 -40.40 14.41
C LEU A 586 13.09 -40.13 15.37
N PHE A 587 13.16 -38.93 15.96
CA PHE A 587 14.33 -38.49 16.72
C PHE A 587 14.11 -38.63 18.23
N ASP A 588 15.13 -39.14 18.93
CA ASP A 588 15.15 -39.22 20.39
C ASP A 588 15.44 -37.86 21.04
N GLN A 589 16.17 -37.00 20.33
CA GLN A 589 16.61 -35.71 20.84
C GLN A 589 16.87 -34.71 19.71
N VAL A 590 16.79 -33.43 20.05
CA VAL A 590 17.09 -32.30 19.14
C VAL A 590 18.19 -31.42 19.73
N LEU A 591 19.18 -31.12 18.91
CA LEU A 591 20.25 -30.15 19.11
C LEU A 591 20.03 -29.02 18.08
N ALA A 592 19.59 -27.85 18.54
CA ALA A 592 19.22 -26.73 17.66
C ALA A 592 19.77 -25.39 18.17
N SER A 593 19.77 -24.37 17.31
CA SER A 593 20.14 -23.00 17.70
C SER A 593 19.05 -22.35 18.58
N SER A 594 19.48 -21.49 19.50
CA SER A 594 18.63 -20.72 20.41
C SER A 594 18.95 -19.22 20.38
N ASP A 595 18.22 -18.42 21.16
CA ASP A 595 18.46 -16.98 21.28
C ASP A 595 19.90 -16.70 21.76
N GLY A 596 20.75 -16.23 20.85
CA GLY A 596 22.16 -15.90 21.11
C GLY A 596 23.18 -16.99 20.78
N LEU A 597 22.76 -18.24 20.53
CA LEU A 597 23.65 -19.36 20.21
C LEU A 597 23.32 -19.96 18.83
N ASN A 598 24.22 -19.76 17.86
CA ASN A 598 24.15 -20.40 16.54
C ASN A 598 24.97 -21.69 16.52
N LEU A 599 24.29 -22.84 16.42
CA LEU A 599 24.86 -24.19 16.47
C LEU A 599 25.35 -24.63 15.08
N LYS A 600 26.42 -23.99 14.58
CA LYS A 600 27.03 -24.28 13.27
C LYS A 600 28.52 -24.68 13.44
N SER A 601 28.98 -25.63 12.64
CA SER A 601 30.38 -26.08 12.58
C SER A 601 30.96 -26.50 13.94
N GLU A 602 32.08 -25.94 14.42
CA GLU A 602 32.73 -26.33 15.69
C GLU A 602 31.79 -26.29 16.90
N ARG A 603 30.81 -25.37 16.94
CA ARG A 603 29.81 -25.33 18.02
C ARG A 603 28.83 -26.50 17.96
N LYS A 604 28.50 -26.97 16.74
CA LYS A 604 27.70 -28.18 16.51
C LYS A 604 28.49 -29.40 17.03
N LEU A 605 29.77 -29.50 16.70
CA LEU A 605 30.64 -30.57 17.21
C LEU A 605 30.73 -30.57 18.75
N ALA A 606 30.92 -29.40 19.37
CA ALA A 606 30.98 -29.29 20.83
C ALA A 606 29.68 -29.77 21.50
N ALA A 607 28.52 -29.41 20.94
CA ALA A 607 27.23 -29.88 21.42
C ALA A 607 27.04 -31.39 21.24
N ILE A 608 27.51 -31.96 20.12
CA ILE A 608 27.49 -33.41 19.89
C ILE A 608 28.36 -34.15 20.91
N ARG A 609 29.60 -33.68 21.12
CA ARG A 609 30.52 -34.29 22.11
C ARG A 609 29.97 -34.27 23.51
N ALA A 610 29.26 -33.21 23.90
CA ALA A 610 28.60 -33.13 25.21
C ALA A 610 27.51 -34.21 25.40
N GLN A 611 26.98 -34.80 24.33
CA GLN A 611 25.94 -35.84 24.37
C GLN A 611 26.45 -37.27 24.13
N VAL A 612 27.72 -37.43 23.79
CA VAL A 612 28.32 -38.73 23.45
C VAL A 612 29.56 -38.95 24.32
N PRO A 613 29.40 -39.46 25.56
CA PRO A 613 30.52 -39.69 26.48
C PRO A 613 31.58 -40.65 25.92
N SER A 614 31.18 -41.59 25.06
CA SER A 614 32.09 -42.52 24.38
C SER A 614 32.94 -41.86 23.29
N GLY A 615 32.60 -40.65 22.86
CA GLY A 615 33.24 -39.95 21.74
C GLY A 615 32.96 -40.51 20.34
N ILE A 616 32.30 -41.67 20.23
CA ILE A 616 32.06 -42.38 18.96
C ILE A 616 30.62 -42.11 18.49
N PHE A 617 30.48 -41.48 17.33
CA PHE A 617 29.19 -41.19 16.68
C PHE A 617 29.33 -41.19 15.15
N ASP A 618 28.21 -41.36 14.45
CA ASP A 618 28.14 -41.17 12.99
C ASP A 618 27.35 -39.89 12.68
N TYR A 619 27.62 -39.27 11.52
CA TYR A 619 27.01 -37.99 11.15
C TYR A 619 26.56 -37.94 9.68
N ILE A 620 25.34 -37.47 9.45
CA ILE A 620 24.79 -37.19 8.12
C ILE A 620 24.64 -35.69 7.90
N GLY A 621 25.20 -35.17 6.81
CA GLY A 621 25.26 -33.74 6.48
C GLY A 621 25.50 -33.50 4.99
N ASN A 622 25.67 -32.24 4.58
CA ASN A 622 25.71 -31.88 3.16
C ASN A 622 26.67 -30.73 2.78
N ASP A 623 27.19 -29.96 3.73
CA ASP A 623 27.89 -28.69 3.44
C ASP A 623 29.27 -28.59 4.10
N GLU A 624 30.09 -27.64 3.66
CA GLU A 624 31.44 -27.38 4.19
C GLU A 624 31.45 -27.10 5.70
N ALA A 625 30.35 -26.54 6.21
CA ALA A 625 30.19 -26.31 7.64
C ALA A 625 30.27 -27.59 8.48
N ASP A 626 30.03 -28.75 7.86
CA ASP A 626 30.03 -30.05 8.50
C ASP A 626 31.42 -30.70 8.57
N TYR A 627 32.45 -30.15 7.91
CA TYR A 627 33.82 -30.68 7.98
C TYR A 627 34.32 -30.85 9.41
N ALA A 628 34.01 -29.88 10.30
CA ALA A 628 34.38 -29.97 11.71
C ALA A 628 33.78 -31.21 12.37
N VAL A 629 32.53 -31.56 12.03
CA VAL A 629 31.80 -32.70 12.60
C VAL A 629 32.27 -34.01 11.97
N TRP A 630 32.40 -34.07 10.64
CA TRP A 630 32.90 -35.27 9.94
C TRP A 630 34.29 -35.69 10.38
N ARG A 631 35.20 -34.74 10.65
CA ARG A 631 36.55 -35.02 11.19
C ARG A 631 36.53 -35.77 12.52
N ALA A 632 35.48 -35.64 13.32
CA ALA A 632 35.34 -36.31 14.61
C ALA A 632 34.37 -37.51 14.56
N ALA A 633 33.70 -37.75 13.43
CA ALA A 633 32.75 -38.83 13.27
C ALA A 633 33.47 -40.14 12.90
N ARG A 634 32.94 -41.27 13.37
CA ARG A 634 33.41 -42.60 12.99
C ARG A 634 33.10 -42.88 11.52
N ARG A 635 31.89 -42.53 11.07
CA ARG A 635 31.47 -42.56 9.67
C ARG A 635 30.63 -41.33 9.34
N GLY A 636 30.83 -40.81 8.13
CA GLY A 636 30.05 -39.72 7.56
C GLY A 636 29.10 -40.22 6.48
N ILE A 637 27.95 -39.57 6.33
CA ILE A 637 27.06 -39.72 5.18
C ILE A 637 26.87 -38.34 4.57
N ALA A 638 27.32 -38.15 3.33
CA ALA A 638 27.12 -36.93 2.57
C ALA A 638 25.86 -37.03 1.72
N VAL A 639 24.89 -36.14 1.95
CA VAL A 639 23.63 -36.10 1.21
C VAL A 639 23.70 -34.98 0.19
N ASP A 640 23.54 -35.31 -1.09
CA ASP A 640 23.35 -34.32 -2.16
C ASP A 640 24.45 -33.23 -2.24
N ALA A 641 25.61 -33.50 -1.65
CA ALA A 641 26.73 -32.61 -1.45
C ALA A 641 27.49 -32.36 -2.76
N SER A 642 28.20 -31.23 -2.85
CA SER A 642 29.02 -30.92 -4.03
C SER A 642 30.18 -31.92 -4.16
N ALA A 643 30.66 -32.14 -5.39
CA ALA A 643 31.80 -33.03 -5.62
C ALA A 643 33.07 -32.56 -4.86
N ALA A 644 33.22 -31.25 -4.62
CA ALA A 644 34.30 -30.72 -3.79
C ALA A 644 34.12 -31.12 -2.31
N VAL A 645 32.90 -31.00 -1.77
CA VAL A 645 32.57 -31.39 -0.40
C VAL A 645 32.76 -32.88 -0.18
N VAL A 646 32.28 -33.73 -1.09
CA VAL A 646 32.44 -35.19 -1.01
C VAL A 646 33.93 -35.57 -1.01
N ARG A 647 34.73 -34.99 -1.92
CA ARG A 647 36.17 -35.26 -1.99
C ARG A 647 36.88 -34.87 -0.70
N HIS A 648 36.58 -33.70 -0.15
CA HIS A 648 37.22 -33.25 1.08
C HIS A 648 36.74 -34.07 2.29
N ALA A 649 35.43 -34.29 2.45
CA ALA A 649 34.89 -35.07 3.56
C ALA A 649 35.40 -36.52 3.59
N ALA A 650 35.65 -37.13 2.43
CA ALA A 650 36.24 -38.47 2.32
C ALA A 650 37.69 -38.55 2.85
N THR A 651 38.39 -37.41 2.95
CA THR A 651 39.72 -37.33 3.61
C THR A 651 39.62 -37.23 5.13
N LEU A 652 38.45 -36.85 5.66
CA LEU A 652 38.24 -36.64 7.09
C LEU A 652 37.72 -37.88 7.81
N CYS A 653 36.89 -38.69 7.15
CA CYS A 653 36.33 -39.93 7.68
C CYS A 653 35.86 -40.88 6.55
N PRO A 654 35.63 -42.17 6.82
CA PRO A 654 34.91 -43.04 5.89
C PRO A 654 33.54 -42.46 5.54
N LEU A 655 33.30 -42.17 4.26
CA LEU A 655 32.16 -41.41 3.78
C LEU A 655 31.27 -42.24 2.85
N GLU A 656 29.99 -42.35 3.20
CA GLU A 656 28.92 -42.82 2.31
C GLU A 656 28.28 -41.62 1.59
N THR A 657 27.71 -41.82 0.41
CA THR A 657 27.00 -40.76 -0.31
C THR A 657 25.57 -41.16 -0.63
N ILE A 658 24.62 -40.26 -0.37
CA ILE A 658 23.23 -40.37 -0.82
C ILE A 658 23.01 -39.28 -1.86
N ALA A 659 22.91 -39.67 -3.13
CA ALA A 659 22.66 -38.75 -4.23
C ALA A 659 21.24 -38.92 -4.78
N THR A 660 20.50 -37.82 -4.92
CA THR A 660 19.22 -37.80 -5.62
C THR A 660 19.41 -37.50 -7.11
N PRO A 661 18.65 -38.14 -8.02
CA PRO A 661 18.74 -37.83 -9.45
C PRO A 661 18.34 -36.38 -9.72
N ARG A 662 19.26 -35.58 -10.25
CA ARG A 662 19.02 -34.16 -10.56
C ARG A 662 18.93 -33.91 -12.06
N ARG A 663 17.97 -33.08 -12.45
CA ARG A 663 17.92 -32.53 -13.81
C ARG A 663 19.02 -31.49 -13.99
N PRO A 664 19.49 -31.23 -15.22
CA PRO A 664 20.45 -30.17 -15.49
C PRO A 664 19.98 -28.82 -14.92
N ARG A 665 20.85 -28.17 -14.13
CA ARG A 665 20.52 -26.92 -13.42
C ARG A 665 20.01 -25.83 -14.35
N LEU A 666 20.61 -25.70 -15.54
CA LEU A 666 20.18 -24.73 -16.55
C LEU A 666 18.72 -24.96 -16.99
N LEU A 667 18.32 -26.20 -17.25
CA LEU A 667 16.94 -26.52 -17.63
C LEU A 667 15.95 -26.20 -16.51
N LEU A 668 16.34 -26.41 -15.25
CA LEU A 668 15.53 -26.03 -14.10
C LEU A 668 15.39 -24.51 -13.97
N ILE A 669 16.46 -23.75 -14.20
CA ILE A 669 16.42 -22.28 -14.23
C ILE A 669 15.49 -21.80 -15.33
N LEU A 670 15.66 -22.27 -16.58
CA LEU A 670 14.79 -21.89 -17.70
C LEU A 670 13.31 -22.22 -17.43
N LYS A 671 13.05 -23.35 -16.76
CA LYS A 671 11.70 -23.72 -16.30
C LYS A 671 11.18 -22.77 -15.20
N ALA A 672 12.03 -22.34 -14.27
CA ALA A 672 11.69 -21.38 -13.21
C ALA A 672 11.42 -19.97 -13.76
N LEU A 673 12.15 -19.55 -14.80
CA LEU A 673 11.89 -18.28 -15.51
C LEU A 673 10.56 -18.28 -16.26
N ARG A 674 10.00 -19.46 -16.55
CA ARG A 674 8.75 -19.65 -17.29
C ARG A 674 8.77 -19.00 -18.67
N LEU A 675 9.80 -19.27 -19.48
CA LEU A 675 9.94 -18.69 -20.82
C LEU A 675 8.70 -18.87 -21.72
N HIS A 676 7.95 -19.97 -21.55
CA HIS A 676 6.68 -20.16 -22.25
C HIS A 676 5.63 -19.07 -21.98
N GLN A 677 5.69 -18.36 -20.85
CA GLN A 677 4.81 -17.24 -20.52
C GLN A 677 5.22 -15.94 -21.23
N TRP A 678 6.44 -15.86 -21.79
CA TRP A 678 6.88 -14.70 -22.57
C TRP A 678 6.07 -14.54 -23.84
N LEU A 679 5.37 -15.59 -24.28
CA LEU A 679 4.40 -15.52 -25.36
C LEU A 679 3.39 -14.37 -25.18
N LYS A 680 3.02 -14.01 -23.94
CA LYS A 680 2.15 -12.87 -23.66
C LYS A 680 2.77 -11.53 -24.08
N ASN A 681 4.09 -11.44 -24.07
CA ASN A 681 4.83 -10.26 -24.48
C ASN A 681 4.87 -10.09 -26.00
N LEU A 682 4.37 -11.06 -26.79
CA LEU A 682 4.17 -10.84 -28.23
C LEU A 682 3.22 -9.65 -28.50
N LEU A 683 2.39 -9.28 -27.52
CA LEU A 683 1.55 -8.08 -27.58
C LEU A 683 2.34 -6.77 -27.74
N VAL A 684 3.63 -6.76 -27.40
CA VAL A 684 4.54 -5.62 -27.63
C VAL A 684 4.72 -5.33 -29.13
N PHE A 685 4.50 -6.33 -30.00
CA PHE A 685 4.59 -6.15 -31.45
C PHE A 685 3.27 -5.66 -32.09
N VAL A 686 2.16 -5.59 -31.33
CA VAL A 686 0.85 -5.18 -31.86
C VAL A 686 0.88 -3.75 -32.45
N PRO A 687 1.50 -2.74 -31.81
CA PRO A 687 1.62 -1.41 -32.41
C PRO A 687 2.45 -1.40 -33.69
N LEU A 688 3.50 -2.23 -33.76
CA LEU A 688 4.34 -2.37 -34.95
C LEU A 688 3.55 -2.97 -36.13
N LEU A 689 2.71 -3.97 -35.86
CA LEU A 689 1.75 -4.55 -36.80
C LEU A 689 0.74 -3.50 -37.27
N ALA A 690 0.06 -2.85 -36.33
CA ALA A 690 -1.01 -1.89 -36.62
C ALA A 690 -0.52 -0.63 -37.33
N GLY A 691 0.71 -0.18 -37.02
CA GLY A 691 1.35 0.95 -37.68
C GLY A 691 2.00 0.61 -39.02
N GLN A 692 1.91 -0.65 -39.50
CA GLN A 692 2.50 -1.13 -40.75
C GLN A 692 4.03 -0.94 -40.85
N LYS A 693 4.74 -0.98 -39.71
CA LYS A 693 6.19 -0.75 -39.62
C LYS A 693 7.01 -2.05 -39.56
N LEU A 694 6.35 -3.19 -39.78
CA LEU A 694 7.01 -4.49 -39.88
C LEU A 694 7.93 -4.56 -41.09
N GLY A 695 9.22 -4.72 -40.84
CA GLY A 695 10.27 -4.73 -41.87
C GLY A 695 11.26 -3.58 -41.73
N GLU A 696 10.92 -2.52 -40.99
CA GLU A 696 11.89 -1.49 -40.63
C GLU A 696 12.81 -1.98 -39.52
N ILE A 697 14.13 -1.95 -39.76
CA ILE A 697 15.15 -2.50 -38.85
C ILE A 697 15.06 -1.85 -37.46
N GLY A 698 14.97 -0.52 -37.39
CA GLY A 698 14.96 0.24 -36.14
C GLY A 698 13.80 -0.15 -35.20
N PRO A 699 12.53 0.11 -35.60
CA PRO A 699 11.36 -0.25 -34.79
C PRO A 699 11.27 -1.75 -34.47
N THR A 700 11.72 -2.62 -35.38
CA THR A 700 11.74 -4.07 -35.13
C THR A 700 12.72 -4.45 -34.02
N LEU A 701 13.93 -3.88 -34.03
CA LEU A 701 14.92 -4.10 -32.97
C LEU A 701 14.45 -3.52 -31.62
N GLN A 702 13.80 -2.36 -31.63
CA GLN A 702 13.21 -1.76 -30.42
C GLN A 702 12.08 -2.64 -29.85
N ALA A 703 11.18 -3.15 -30.69
CA ALA A 703 10.13 -4.07 -30.24
C ALA A 703 10.71 -5.39 -29.70
N ALA A 704 11.79 -5.91 -30.31
CA ALA A 704 12.51 -7.08 -29.81
C ALA A 704 13.19 -6.83 -28.46
N ALA A 705 13.86 -5.68 -28.28
CA ALA A 705 14.45 -5.28 -27.01
C ALA A 705 13.37 -5.11 -25.92
N ALA A 706 12.23 -4.50 -26.26
CA ALA A 706 11.08 -4.39 -25.37
C ALA A 706 10.50 -5.76 -24.98
N PHE A 707 10.38 -6.70 -25.92
CA PHE A 707 9.96 -8.08 -25.65
C PHE A 707 10.88 -8.76 -24.64
N LEU A 708 12.20 -8.63 -24.79
CA LEU A 708 13.20 -9.18 -23.87
C LEU A 708 13.12 -8.50 -22.49
N ALA A 709 13.01 -7.16 -22.44
CA ALA A 709 12.87 -6.42 -21.19
C ALA A 709 11.61 -6.86 -20.41
N PHE A 710 10.45 -6.89 -21.06
CA PHE A 710 9.23 -7.42 -20.45
C PHE A 710 9.38 -8.89 -20.01
N GLY A 711 10.10 -9.71 -20.79
CA GLY A 711 10.39 -11.10 -20.47
C GLY A 711 11.21 -11.27 -19.19
N LEU A 712 12.31 -10.53 -19.07
CA LEU A 712 13.18 -10.51 -17.90
C LEU A 712 12.44 -9.98 -16.66
N CYS A 713 11.73 -8.86 -16.80
CA CYS A 713 10.90 -8.28 -15.73
C CYS A 713 9.82 -9.26 -15.26
N ALA A 714 9.06 -9.87 -16.18
CA ALA A 714 8.05 -10.86 -15.86
C ALA A 714 8.66 -12.09 -15.16
N SER A 715 9.83 -12.55 -15.60
CA SER A 715 10.53 -13.70 -15.00
C SER A 715 10.97 -13.42 -13.56
N SER A 716 11.48 -12.21 -13.28
CA SER A 716 11.79 -11.77 -11.91
C SER A 716 10.56 -11.88 -11.00
N ILE A 717 9.42 -11.37 -11.47
CA ILE A 717 8.14 -11.41 -10.73
C ILE A 717 7.63 -12.85 -10.58
N TYR A 718 7.79 -13.71 -11.59
CA TYR A 718 7.41 -15.12 -11.48
C TYR A 718 8.27 -15.89 -10.48
N VAL A 719 9.58 -15.65 -10.45
CA VAL A 719 10.48 -16.25 -9.45
C VAL A 719 10.09 -15.77 -8.04
N LEU A 720 9.87 -14.47 -7.85
CA LEU A 720 9.40 -13.93 -6.57
C LEU A 720 8.09 -14.60 -6.11
N ASN A 721 7.11 -14.72 -7.01
CA ASN A 721 5.84 -15.37 -6.68
C ASN A 721 6.01 -16.85 -6.31
N ASP A 722 6.88 -17.58 -7.01
CA ASP A 722 7.12 -19.00 -6.72
C ASP A 722 7.76 -19.21 -5.34
N LEU A 723 8.55 -18.24 -4.87
CA LEU A 723 9.14 -18.25 -3.53
C LEU A 723 8.13 -17.83 -2.45
N LEU A 724 7.25 -16.86 -2.71
CA LEU A 724 6.22 -16.42 -1.75
C LEU A 724 5.08 -17.45 -1.61
N ASP A 725 4.76 -18.20 -2.66
CA ASP A 725 3.68 -19.17 -2.68
C ASP A 725 4.14 -20.62 -2.43
N LEU A 726 5.36 -20.84 -1.92
CA LEU A 726 5.93 -22.17 -1.64
C LEU A 726 4.95 -23.13 -0.92
N PRO A 727 4.31 -22.79 0.21
CA PRO A 727 3.39 -23.72 0.89
C PRO A 727 2.16 -24.08 0.05
N ALA A 728 1.61 -23.10 -0.69
CA ALA A 728 0.44 -23.32 -1.52
C ALA A 728 0.78 -24.14 -2.78
N ASP A 729 1.95 -23.88 -3.38
CA ASP A 729 2.41 -24.60 -4.56
C ASP A 729 2.67 -26.07 -4.27
N ARG A 730 3.20 -26.40 -3.07
CA ARG A 730 3.45 -27.79 -2.64
C ARG A 730 2.19 -28.62 -2.47
N ARG A 731 1.09 -28.01 -2.01
CA ARG A 731 -0.22 -28.67 -1.87
C ARG A 731 -0.95 -28.86 -3.21
N HIS A 732 -0.57 -28.11 -4.24
CA HIS A 732 -1.30 -28.10 -5.51
C HIS A 732 -0.90 -29.27 -6.43
N PRO A 733 -1.84 -29.98 -7.08
CA PRO A 733 -1.57 -31.18 -7.89
C PRO A 733 -0.51 -31.02 -8.98
N ARG A 734 -0.60 -29.93 -9.76
CA ARG A 734 0.37 -29.56 -10.81
C ARG A 734 1.54 -28.70 -10.32
N LYS A 735 1.29 -27.65 -9.50
CA LYS A 735 2.30 -26.64 -9.12
C LYS A 735 3.37 -27.20 -8.17
N ARG A 736 3.13 -28.31 -7.48
CA ARG A 736 4.14 -29.01 -6.65
C ARG A 736 5.39 -29.43 -7.42
N ARG A 737 5.30 -29.53 -8.75
CA ARG A 737 6.41 -29.85 -9.67
C ARG A 737 7.20 -28.62 -10.14
N ARG A 738 6.93 -27.43 -9.60
CA ARG A 738 7.73 -26.21 -9.84
C ARG A 738 9.11 -26.38 -9.19
N PRO A 739 10.21 -25.92 -9.81
CA PRO A 739 11.57 -26.21 -9.33
C PRO A 739 11.83 -25.83 -7.86
N PHE A 740 11.38 -24.64 -7.41
CA PHE A 740 11.53 -24.22 -6.01
C PHE A 740 10.60 -24.98 -5.06
N ALA A 741 9.34 -25.18 -5.44
CA ALA A 741 8.36 -25.91 -4.63
C ALA A 741 8.76 -27.38 -4.41
N ALA A 742 9.37 -28.02 -5.42
CA ALA A 742 9.86 -29.40 -5.38
C ALA A 742 11.22 -29.55 -4.66
N GLY A 743 11.90 -28.45 -4.32
CA GLY A 743 13.26 -28.48 -3.78
C GLY A 743 14.33 -28.88 -4.81
N ASP A 744 14.05 -28.78 -6.12
CA ASP A 744 15.00 -29.09 -7.19
C ASP A 744 15.97 -27.92 -7.45
N LEU A 745 15.55 -26.69 -7.11
CA LEU A 745 16.40 -25.49 -7.10
C LEU A 745 16.50 -24.93 -5.68
N PRO A 746 17.70 -24.48 -5.27
CA PRO A 746 17.89 -23.91 -3.95
C PRO A 746 17.25 -22.50 -3.89
N LEU A 747 16.73 -22.13 -2.73
CA LEU A 747 15.92 -20.92 -2.55
C LEU A 747 16.76 -19.63 -2.61
N ASP A 748 18.04 -19.72 -2.25
CA ASP A 748 19.04 -18.65 -2.34
C ASP A 748 19.29 -18.21 -3.79
N LEU A 749 19.33 -19.15 -4.74
CA LEU A 749 19.41 -18.85 -6.17
C LEU A 749 18.20 -18.05 -6.62
N GLY A 750 17.00 -18.37 -6.11
CA GLY A 750 15.80 -17.59 -6.35
C GLY A 750 15.94 -16.14 -5.85
N LEU A 751 16.49 -15.97 -4.64
CA LEU A 751 16.77 -14.66 -4.05
C LEU A 751 17.74 -13.84 -4.90
N SER A 752 18.76 -14.46 -5.52
CA SER A 752 19.70 -13.78 -6.42
C SER A 752 19.12 -13.51 -7.82
N LEU A 753 18.30 -14.42 -8.35
CA LEU A 753 17.71 -14.28 -9.69
C LEU A 753 16.73 -13.11 -9.77
N ILE A 754 15.97 -12.83 -8.70
CA ILE A 754 14.97 -11.74 -8.68
C ILE A 754 15.63 -10.38 -9.02
N PRO A 755 16.59 -9.86 -8.24
CA PRO A 755 17.25 -8.60 -8.55
C PRO A 755 18.10 -8.70 -9.82
N GLY A 756 18.76 -9.84 -10.09
CA GLY A 756 19.57 -10.00 -11.30
C GLY A 756 18.77 -9.83 -12.59
N LEU A 757 17.60 -10.46 -12.69
CA LEU A 757 16.70 -10.34 -13.85
C LEU A 757 16.09 -8.93 -13.95
N LEU A 758 15.77 -8.30 -12.83
CA LEU A 758 15.22 -6.95 -12.80
C LEU A 758 16.26 -5.92 -13.25
N LEU A 759 17.50 -6.04 -12.77
CA LEU A 759 18.62 -5.20 -13.18
C LEU A 759 18.97 -5.41 -14.66
N ALA A 760 18.96 -6.65 -15.15
CA ALA A 760 19.15 -6.92 -16.58
C ALA A 760 18.05 -6.29 -17.44
N SER A 761 16.80 -6.39 -17.01
CA SER A 761 15.66 -5.72 -17.66
C SER A 761 15.82 -4.20 -17.68
N LEU A 762 16.26 -3.61 -16.57
CA LEU A 762 16.46 -2.17 -16.44
C LEU A 762 17.63 -1.70 -17.31
N ALA A 763 18.76 -2.40 -17.26
CA ALA A 763 19.93 -2.09 -18.07
C ALA A 763 19.60 -2.15 -19.58
N LEU A 764 18.93 -3.21 -20.03
CA LEU A 764 18.48 -3.32 -21.42
C LEU A 764 17.57 -2.15 -21.81
N SER A 765 16.64 -1.77 -20.92
CA SER A 765 15.70 -0.69 -21.20
C SER A 765 16.39 0.68 -21.25
N LEU A 766 17.37 0.93 -20.38
CA LEU A 766 18.12 2.19 -20.36
C LEU A 766 19.05 2.34 -21.57
N VAL A 767 19.60 1.24 -22.08
CA VAL A 767 20.56 1.26 -23.20
C VAL A 767 19.85 1.27 -24.55
N ALA A 768 18.77 0.52 -24.70
CA ALA A 768 18.18 0.23 -26.02
C ALA A 768 16.82 0.90 -26.28
N LEU A 769 16.17 1.49 -25.27
CA LEU A 769 14.76 1.94 -25.38
C LEU A 769 14.56 3.40 -24.91
N PRO A 770 13.52 4.09 -25.42
CA PRO A 770 13.20 5.45 -25.01
C PRO A 770 12.83 5.57 -23.52
N PRO A 771 13.09 6.71 -22.85
CA PRO A 771 12.76 6.90 -21.43
C PRO A 771 11.28 6.65 -21.08
N LEU A 772 10.35 6.95 -22.00
CA LEU A 772 8.92 6.70 -21.80
C LEU A 772 8.60 5.20 -21.64
N PHE A 773 9.38 4.31 -22.26
CA PHE A 773 9.25 2.86 -22.09
C PHE A 773 9.50 2.44 -20.64
N LEU A 774 10.45 3.08 -19.94
CA LEU A 774 10.74 2.78 -18.55
C LEU A 774 9.53 3.04 -17.65
N ALA A 775 8.77 4.10 -17.92
CA ALA A 775 7.53 4.37 -17.22
C ALA A 775 6.50 3.26 -17.47
N ALA A 776 6.31 2.83 -18.72
CA ALA A 776 5.40 1.72 -19.04
C ALA A 776 5.81 0.40 -18.37
N LEU A 777 7.11 0.07 -18.37
CA LEU A 777 7.64 -1.12 -17.73
C LEU A 777 7.53 -1.05 -16.19
N ALA A 778 7.79 0.11 -15.60
CA ALA A 778 7.62 0.33 -14.17
C ALA A 778 6.16 0.20 -13.75
N THR A 779 5.23 0.79 -14.51
CA THR A 779 3.78 0.63 -14.27
C THR A 779 3.34 -0.82 -14.42
N TYR A 780 3.87 -1.55 -15.40
CA TYR A 780 3.64 -2.99 -15.54
C TYR A 780 4.15 -3.80 -14.33
N ALA A 781 5.37 -3.53 -13.88
CA ALA A 781 5.96 -4.20 -12.73
C ALA A 781 5.17 -3.92 -11.44
N ALA A 782 4.83 -2.64 -11.20
CA ALA A 782 4.03 -2.22 -10.06
C ALA A 782 2.63 -2.85 -10.08
N SER A 783 1.95 -2.82 -11.23
CA SER A 783 0.62 -3.43 -11.41
C SER A 783 0.66 -4.94 -11.21
N SER A 784 1.72 -5.59 -11.69
CA SER A 784 1.92 -7.04 -11.52
C SER A 784 2.17 -7.41 -10.06
N LEU A 785 2.98 -6.64 -9.33
CA LEU A 785 3.20 -6.84 -7.89
C LEU A 785 1.92 -6.56 -7.10
N PHE A 786 1.23 -5.46 -7.39
CA PHE A 786 -0.05 -5.12 -6.76
C PHE A 786 -1.10 -6.21 -6.97
N TYR A 787 -1.18 -6.74 -8.20
CA TYR A 787 -2.03 -7.88 -8.51
C TYR A 787 -1.71 -9.07 -7.61
N ASN A 788 -0.44 -9.49 -7.54
CA ASN A 788 -0.05 -10.69 -6.79
C ASN A 788 -0.16 -10.55 -5.26
N LEU A 789 0.05 -9.35 -4.72
CA LEU A 789 0.04 -9.10 -3.28
C LEU A 789 -1.37 -8.78 -2.75
N PHE A 790 -2.19 -8.07 -3.53
CA PHE A 790 -3.47 -7.52 -3.03
C PHE A 790 -4.67 -7.92 -3.88
N ALA A 791 -4.61 -7.72 -5.20
CA ALA A 791 -5.81 -7.81 -6.02
C ALA A 791 -6.21 -9.25 -6.36
N LYS A 792 -5.27 -10.20 -6.30
CA LYS A 792 -5.52 -11.61 -6.66
C LYS A 792 -6.69 -12.21 -5.86
N ASN A 793 -6.93 -11.74 -4.63
CA ASN A 793 -7.98 -12.24 -3.75
C ASN A 793 -9.31 -11.45 -3.83
N ARG A 794 -9.41 -10.42 -4.67
CA ARG A 794 -10.56 -9.51 -4.76
C ARG A 794 -11.33 -9.75 -6.07
N VAL A 795 -12.64 -9.98 -5.95
CA VAL A 795 -13.55 -10.20 -7.09
C VAL A 795 -13.56 -9.00 -8.02
N ILE A 796 -13.61 -9.25 -9.34
CA ILE A 796 -13.51 -8.31 -10.47
C ILE A 796 -12.17 -7.57 -10.60
N TRP A 797 -11.58 -7.10 -9.50
CA TRP A 797 -10.29 -6.41 -9.49
C TRP A 797 -9.18 -7.23 -10.14
N ASP A 798 -9.18 -8.54 -9.89
CA ASP A 798 -8.22 -9.47 -10.48
C ASP A 798 -8.31 -9.53 -12.01
N VAL A 799 -9.53 -9.60 -12.56
CA VAL A 799 -9.78 -9.69 -14.00
C VAL A 799 -9.50 -8.34 -14.68
N MET A 800 -9.94 -7.23 -14.08
CA MET A 800 -9.67 -5.88 -14.59
C MET A 800 -8.16 -5.61 -14.70
N LEU A 801 -7.41 -5.93 -13.64
CA LEU A 801 -5.96 -5.79 -13.66
C LEU A 801 -5.29 -6.75 -14.64
N LEU A 802 -5.78 -7.97 -14.77
CA LEU A 802 -5.24 -8.92 -15.74
C LEU A 802 -5.42 -8.41 -17.18
N ALA A 803 -6.61 -7.89 -17.50
CA ALA A 803 -6.89 -7.24 -18.78
C ALA A 803 -5.97 -6.02 -19.00
N GLY A 804 -5.85 -5.14 -17.99
CA GLY A 804 -4.96 -3.99 -18.01
C GLY A 804 -3.49 -4.36 -18.22
N LEU A 805 -3.00 -5.46 -17.62
CA LEU A 805 -1.64 -5.96 -17.81
C LEU A 805 -1.38 -6.42 -19.26
N TYR A 806 -2.39 -6.94 -19.96
CA TYR A 806 -2.27 -7.23 -21.40
C TYR A 806 -2.21 -5.93 -22.21
N SER A 807 -3.07 -4.95 -21.91
CA SER A 807 -3.05 -3.63 -22.57
C SER A 807 -1.75 -2.86 -22.33
N LEU A 808 -1.17 -2.95 -21.13
CA LEU A 808 0.11 -2.32 -20.81
C LEU A 808 1.27 -2.86 -21.66
N ARG A 809 1.20 -4.10 -22.14
CA ARG A 809 2.19 -4.62 -23.09
C ARG A 809 2.08 -3.98 -24.46
N VAL A 810 0.86 -3.74 -24.93
CA VAL A 810 0.59 -3.01 -26.17
C VAL A 810 1.12 -1.58 -26.03
N LEU A 811 0.83 -0.90 -24.92
CA LEU A 811 1.38 0.44 -24.63
C LEU A 811 2.91 0.44 -24.50
N GLY A 812 3.47 -0.61 -23.88
CA GLY A 812 4.92 -0.81 -23.82
C GLY A 812 5.55 -0.93 -25.22
N GLY A 813 4.92 -1.68 -26.13
CA GLY A 813 5.33 -1.72 -27.53
C GLY A 813 5.26 -0.37 -28.25
N ALA A 814 4.19 0.38 -28.01
CA ALA A 814 3.97 1.69 -28.60
C ALA A 814 5.05 2.68 -28.16
N THR A 815 5.33 2.72 -26.86
CA THR A 815 6.37 3.58 -26.29
C THR A 815 7.79 3.15 -26.69
N ALA A 816 8.04 1.86 -26.87
CA ALA A 816 9.33 1.36 -27.37
C ALA A 816 9.62 1.77 -28.82
N THR A 817 8.59 1.73 -29.67
CA THR A 817 8.68 1.96 -31.12
C THR A 817 8.32 3.39 -31.54
N ALA A 818 7.92 4.24 -30.59
CA ALA A 818 7.36 5.57 -30.83
C ALA A 818 6.13 5.60 -31.75
N ILE A 819 5.37 4.49 -31.82
CA ILE A 819 4.14 4.38 -32.60
C ILE A 819 2.96 4.67 -31.68
N VAL A 820 2.24 5.75 -31.91
CA VAL A 820 1.04 6.12 -31.14
C VAL A 820 -0.10 5.16 -31.49
N PRO A 821 -0.65 4.38 -30.55
CA PRO A 821 -1.76 3.48 -30.83
C PRO A 821 -3.03 4.30 -31.02
N SER A 822 -3.89 3.88 -31.96
CA SER A 822 -5.20 4.50 -32.12
C SER A 822 -6.10 4.24 -30.91
N PHE A 823 -7.01 5.17 -30.63
CA PHE A 823 -8.05 4.98 -29.61
C PHE A 823 -8.78 3.64 -29.80
N TRP A 824 -9.16 3.33 -31.05
CA TRP A 824 -9.84 2.11 -31.43
C TRP A 824 -9.05 0.84 -31.12
N LEU A 825 -7.74 0.82 -31.35
CA LEU A 825 -6.88 -0.33 -31.03
C LEU A 825 -6.87 -0.61 -29.52
N LEU A 826 -6.80 0.44 -28.70
CA LEU A 826 -6.82 0.31 -27.24
C LEU A 826 -8.19 -0.16 -26.73
N ALA A 827 -9.28 0.41 -27.25
CA ALA A 827 -10.65 0.01 -26.91
C ALA A 827 -10.91 -1.46 -27.28
N PHE A 828 -10.51 -1.87 -28.49
CA PHE A 828 -10.57 -3.26 -28.95
C PHE A 828 -9.80 -4.19 -28.01
N SER A 829 -8.54 -3.84 -27.72
CA SER A 829 -7.65 -4.62 -26.86
C SER A 829 -8.24 -4.78 -25.45
N MET A 830 -8.80 -3.71 -24.88
CA MET A 830 -9.41 -3.74 -23.55
C MET A 830 -10.54 -4.78 -23.46
N PHE A 831 -11.50 -4.74 -24.38
CA PHE A 831 -12.63 -5.68 -24.40
C PHE A 831 -12.19 -7.12 -24.70
N LEU A 832 -11.27 -7.29 -25.65
CA LEU A 832 -10.74 -8.61 -25.99
C LEU A 832 -10.00 -9.24 -24.80
N PHE A 833 -9.09 -8.50 -24.16
CA PHE A 833 -8.33 -9.00 -23.02
C PHE A 833 -9.19 -9.21 -21.79
N LEU A 834 -10.26 -8.43 -21.60
CA LEU A 834 -11.26 -8.69 -20.58
C LEU A 834 -11.96 -10.04 -20.83
N SER A 835 -12.37 -10.31 -22.07
CA SER A 835 -12.95 -11.61 -22.44
C SER A 835 -12.00 -12.77 -22.13
N LEU A 836 -10.73 -12.67 -22.52
CA LEU A 836 -9.71 -13.70 -22.24
C LEU A 836 -9.38 -13.82 -20.73
N ALA A 837 -9.36 -12.73 -19.99
CA ALA A 837 -9.18 -12.77 -18.54
C ALA A 837 -10.35 -13.49 -17.84
N MET A 838 -11.58 -13.30 -18.32
CA MET A 838 -12.75 -14.04 -17.84
C MET A 838 -12.68 -15.53 -18.19
N VAL A 839 -12.24 -15.90 -19.40
CA VAL A 839 -12.01 -17.31 -19.79
C VAL A 839 -11.07 -18.00 -18.80
N LYS A 840 -9.96 -17.34 -18.46
CA LYS A 840 -9.01 -17.87 -17.49
C LYS A 840 -9.67 -18.10 -16.13
N ARG A 841 -10.40 -17.11 -15.63
CA ARG A 841 -11.09 -17.22 -14.33
C ARG A 841 -12.13 -18.34 -14.34
N TYR A 842 -12.92 -18.44 -15.40
CA TYR A 842 -13.90 -19.51 -15.57
C TYR A 842 -13.22 -20.89 -15.57
N SER A 843 -12.13 -21.07 -16.32
CA SER A 843 -11.41 -22.36 -16.38
C SER A 843 -10.81 -22.79 -15.04
N GLU A 844 -10.35 -21.82 -14.22
CA GLU A 844 -9.86 -22.08 -12.86
C GLU A 844 -11.00 -22.56 -11.96
N MET A 845 -12.20 -21.96 -12.07
CA MET A 845 -13.38 -22.34 -11.28
C MET A 845 -13.96 -23.69 -11.70
N ASP A 846 -14.05 -23.96 -13.00
CA ASP A 846 -14.46 -25.26 -13.53
C ASP A 846 -13.54 -26.39 -13.02
N SER A 847 -12.23 -26.14 -13.02
CA SER A 847 -11.24 -27.08 -12.48
C SER A 847 -11.45 -27.37 -11.00
N MET A 848 -11.89 -26.38 -10.21
CA MET A 848 -12.14 -26.55 -8.78
C MET A 848 -13.47 -27.25 -8.50
N LEU A 849 -14.51 -26.94 -9.27
CA LEU A 849 -15.79 -27.63 -9.20
C LEU A 849 -15.59 -29.14 -9.40
N LYS A 850 -14.75 -29.51 -10.37
CA LYS A 850 -14.33 -30.91 -10.63
C LYS A 850 -13.53 -31.54 -9.49
N LEU A 851 -12.87 -30.75 -8.64
CA LEU A 851 -12.14 -31.20 -7.46
C LEU A 851 -13.01 -31.22 -6.19
N GLY A 852 -14.29 -30.87 -6.27
CA GLY A 852 -15.19 -30.82 -5.11
C GLY A 852 -14.92 -29.64 -4.16
N LEU A 853 -14.22 -28.61 -4.61
CA LEU A 853 -13.88 -27.43 -3.80
C LEU A 853 -14.89 -26.30 -4.07
N GLY A 854 -15.64 -25.89 -3.04
CA GLY A 854 -16.68 -24.86 -3.16
C GLY A 854 -16.15 -23.41 -3.26
N GLN A 855 -14.92 -23.17 -2.81
CA GLN A 855 -14.26 -21.87 -2.88
C GLN A 855 -12.76 -22.05 -3.13
N ALA A 856 -12.16 -21.10 -3.84
CA ALA A 856 -10.75 -21.11 -4.17
C ALA A 856 -9.93 -20.67 -2.96
N GLU A 857 -8.97 -21.48 -2.51
CA GLU A 857 -7.99 -21.03 -1.52
C GLU A 857 -7.28 -19.77 -2.04
N GLY A 858 -7.50 -18.65 -1.34
CA GLY A 858 -6.92 -17.36 -1.69
C GLY A 858 -7.58 -16.64 -2.87
N ARG A 859 -8.84 -16.94 -3.26
CA ARG A 859 -9.61 -16.08 -4.18
C ARG A 859 -11.00 -15.77 -3.63
N GLY A 860 -11.55 -14.64 -4.04
CA GLY A 860 -12.87 -14.17 -3.58
C GLY A 860 -14.08 -14.76 -4.31
N TYR A 861 -13.87 -15.57 -5.37
CA TYR A 861 -14.95 -16.16 -6.17
C TYR A 861 -15.44 -17.49 -5.59
N VAL A 862 -16.75 -17.76 -5.77
CA VAL A 862 -17.39 -19.04 -5.47
C VAL A 862 -17.84 -19.70 -6.76
N THR A 863 -17.89 -21.03 -6.82
CA THR A 863 -18.26 -21.77 -8.05
C THR A 863 -19.62 -21.34 -8.63
N ALA A 864 -20.53 -20.83 -7.80
CA ALA A 864 -21.81 -20.27 -8.22
C ALA A 864 -21.69 -19.00 -9.11
N ASP A 865 -20.56 -18.31 -9.12
CA ASP A 865 -20.35 -17.08 -9.92
C ASP A 865 -20.12 -17.37 -11.41
N MET A 866 -19.87 -18.65 -11.78
CA MET A 866 -19.48 -19.04 -13.15
C MET A 866 -20.41 -18.52 -14.26
N PRO A 867 -21.76 -18.58 -14.15
CA PRO A 867 -22.66 -18.07 -15.18
C PRO A 867 -22.53 -16.56 -15.41
N VAL A 868 -22.32 -15.79 -14.34
CA VAL A 868 -22.14 -14.33 -14.41
C VAL A 868 -20.84 -14.01 -15.13
N LEU A 869 -19.75 -14.71 -14.80
CA LEU A 869 -18.45 -14.53 -15.46
C LEU A 869 -18.48 -14.89 -16.94
N GLN A 870 -19.21 -15.96 -17.28
CA GLN A 870 -19.43 -16.33 -18.67
C GLN A 870 -20.19 -15.22 -19.43
N SER A 871 -21.25 -14.69 -18.86
CA SER A 871 -22.03 -13.60 -19.47
C SER A 871 -21.18 -12.35 -19.72
N ILE A 872 -20.43 -11.90 -18.71
CA ILE A 872 -19.53 -10.74 -18.84
C ILE A 872 -18.46 -11.00 -19.90
N GLY A 873 -17.86 -12.20 -19.88
CA GLY A 873 -16.76 -12.54 -20.77
C GLY A 873 -17.16 -12.69 -22.23
N VAL A 874 -18.29 -13.34 -22.54
CA VAL A 874 -18.84 -13.43 -23.90
C VAL A 874 -19.24 -12.04 -24.40
N SER A 875 -19.93 -11.25 -23.57
CA SER A 875 -20.34 -9.88 -23.92
C SER A 875 -19.13 -8.99 -24.24
N ALA A 876 -18.09 -9.02 -23.40
CA ALA A 876 -16.84 -8.29 -23.66
C ALA A 876 -16.18 -8.76 -24.98
N GLY A 877 -16.22 -10.07 -25.27
CA GLY A 877 -15.71 -10.61 -26.52
C GLY A 877 -16.43 -10.03 -27.74
N PHE A 878 -17.77 -10.07 -27.76
CA PHE A 878 -18.54 -9.52 -28.88
C PHE A 878 -18.45 -8.00 -28.99
N LEU A 879 -18.36 -7.29 -27.87
CA LEU A 879 -18.08 -5.85 -27.87
C LEU A 879 -16.73 -5.52 -28.52
N SER A 880 -15.70 -6.36 -28.34
CA SER A 880 -14.43 -6.17 -29.05
C SER A 880 -14.62 -6.24 -30.57
N VAL A 881 -15.45 -7.16 -31.07
CA VAL A 881 -15.75 -7.25 -32.51
C VAL A 881 -16.56 -6.04 -32.98
N LEU A 882 -17.53 -5.58 -32.19
CA LEU A 882 -18.27 -4.35 -32.51
C LEU A 882 -17.31 -3.15 -32.63
N VAL A 883 -16.39 -3.00 -31.70
CA VAL A 883 -15.36 -1.94 -31.75
C VAL A 883 -14.48 -2.08 -32.99
N MET A 884 -14.13 -3.31 -33.40
CA MET A 884 -13.40 -3.55 -34.65
C MET A 884 -14.22 -3.13 -35.88
N ALA A 885 -15.52 -3.41 -35.92
CA ALA A 885 -16.40 -3.00 -37.01
C ALA A 885 -16.52 -1.46 -37.08
N LEU A 886 -16.65 -0.80 -35.93
CA LEU A 886 -16.66 0.67 -35.85
C LEU A 886 -15.34 1.29 -36.31
N TYR A 887 -14.21 0.65 -35.98
CA TYR A 887 -12.90 1.05 -36.47
C TYR A 887 -12.81 0.95 -37.99
N ILE A 888 -13.17 -0.19 -38.58
CA ILE A 888 -13.11 -0.40 -40.04
C ILE A 888 -13.97 0.64 -40.79
N ASN A 889 -15.09 1.05 -40.20
CA ASN A 889 -15.99 2.05 -40.76
C ASN A 889 -15.58 3.52 -40.45
N SER A 890 -14.45 3.73 -39.79
CA SER A 890 -14.02 5.07 -39.38
C SER A 890 -13.27 5.79 -40.51
N PRO A 891 -13.37 7.14 -40.60
CA PRO A 891 -12.66 7.91 -41.63
C PRO A 891 -11.13 7.73 -41.58
N GLU A 892 -10.58 7.40 -40.42
CA GLU A 892 -9.14 7.19 -40.21
C GLU A 892 -8.62 5.94 -40.93
N VAL A 893 -9.43 4.88 -41.04
CA VAL A 893 -9.01 3.63 -41.71
C VAL A 893 -8.85 3.82 -43.21
N GLY A 894 -9.74 4.61 -43.83
CA GLY A 894 -9.63 4.96 -45.25
C GLY A 894 -8.38 5.78 -45.60
N ARG A 895 -7.64 6.30 -44.62
CA ARG A 895 -6.34 6.97 -44.82
C ARG A 895 -5.14 6.03 -44.73
N VAL A 896 -5.33 4.83 -44.18
CA VAL A 896 -4.26 3.86 -43.87
C VAL A 896 -4.33 2.62 -44.77
N TYR A 897 -5.53 2.31 -45.27
CA TYR A 897 -5.82 1.16 -46.13
C TYR A 897 -6.49 1.63 -47.41
N ASP A 898 -5.96 1.21 -48.56
CA ASP A 898 -6.49 1.51 -49.89
C ASP A 898 -7.80 0.74 -50.15
N GLN A 899 -7.94 -0.46 -49.58
CA GLN A 899 -9.15 -1.28 -49.64
C GLN A 899 -9.65 -1.68 -48.24
N PRO A 900 -10.25 -0.76 -47.46
CA PRO A 900 -10.78 -1.06 -46.13
C PRO A 900 -11.82 -2.20 -46.11
N GLN A 901 -12.49 -2.44 -47.24
CA GLN A 901 -13.51 -3.49 -47.37
C GLN A 901 -12.94 -4.90 -47.10
N ALA A 902 -11.67 -5.14 -47.44
CA ALA A 902 -11.02 -6.42 -47.18
C ALA A 902 -10.93 -6.75 -45.68
N LEU A 903 -10.91 -5.73 -44.81
CA LEU A 903 -10.82 -5.90 -43.36
C LEU A 903 -12.10 -6.46 -42.74
N TRP A 904 -13.25 -6.33 -43.39
CA TRP A 904 -14.53 -6.79 -42.84
C TRP A 904 -14.57 -8.30 -42.58
N ILE A 905 -13.74 -9.10 -43.27
CA ILE A 905 -13.62 -10.54 -43.02
C ILE A 905 -13.10 -10.85 -41.60
N ILE A 906 -12.38 -9.91 -40.97
CA ILE A 906 -11.86 -10.04 -39.60
C ILE A 906 -13.01 -10.18 -38.59
N CYS A 907 -14.12 -9.46 -38.79
CA CYS A 907 -15.27 -9.47 -37.87
C CYS A 907 -15.91 -10.87 -37.71
N PRO A 908 -16.41 -11.54 -38.77
CA PRO A 908 -17.01 -12.87 -38.64
C PRO A 908 -15.98 -13.92 -38.16
N LEU A 909 -14.70 -13.79 -38.54
CA LEU A 909 -13.64 -14.67 -38.06
C LEU A 909 -13.41 -14.54 -36.55
N LEU A 910 -13.38 -13.30 -36.02
CA LEU A 910 -13.25 -13.06 -34.58
C LEU A 910 -14.50 -13.50 -33.82
N LEU A 911 -15.71 -13.30 -34.34
CA LEU A 911 -16.94 -13.82 -33.72
C LEU A 911 -16.88 -15.35 -33.57
N PHE A 912 -16.51 -16.05 -34.65
CA PHE A 912 -16.33 -17.49 -34.63
C PHE A 912 -15.25 -17.91 -33.62
N TRP A 913 -14.10 -17.24 -33.63
CA TRP A 913 -13.00 -17.55 -32.72
C TRP A 913 -13.38 -17.37 -31.24
N ILE A 914 -13.99 -16.23 -30.89
CA ILE A 914 -14.44 -15.92 -29.53
C ILE A 914 -15.50 -16.93 -29.08
N GLY A 915 -16.49 -17.21 -29.93
CA GLY A 915 -17.52 -18.22 -29.65
C GLY A 915 -16.91 -19.61 -29.39
N ARG A 916 -15.93 -20.01 -30.21
CA ARG A 916 -15.22 -21.28 -30.04
C ARG A 916 -14.43 -21.34 -28.74
N VAL A 917 -13.68 -20.28 -28.40
CA VAL A 917 -12.90 -20.20 -27.15
C VAL A 917 -13.82 -20.39 -25.94
N TRP A 918 -14.96 -19.68 -25.92
CA TRP A 918 -15.94 -19.81 -24.83
C TRP A 918 -16.60 -21.19 -24.79
N LEU A 919 -16.93 -21.77 -25.94
CA LEU A 919 -17.49 -23.12 -26.01
C LEU A 919 -16.52 -24.18 -25.48
N GLN A 920 -15.24 -24.09 -25.84
CA GLN A 920 -14.22 -25.02 -25.35
C GLN A 920 -13.95 -24.85 -23.85
N THR A 921 -14.00 -23.61 -23.37
CA THR A 921 -13.85 -23.30 -21.95
C THR A 921 -15.00 -23.86 -21.14
N HIS A 922 -16.24 -23.70 -21.61
CA HIS A 922 -17.42 -24.28 -20.98
C HIS A 922 -17.38 -25.82 -20.97
N ARG A 923 -16.84 -26.45 -22.03
CA ARG A 923 -16.60 -27.91 -22.09
C ARG A 923 -15.43 -28.40 -21.23
N GLY A 924 -14.72 -27.49 -20.55
CA GLY A 924 -13.59 -27.83 -19.69
C GLY A 924 -12.34 -28.30 -20.42
N LEU A 925 -12.19 -27.96 -21.71
CA LEU A 925 -11.03 -28.30 -22.54
C LEU A 925 -9.91 -27.24 -22.45
N MET A 926 -10.19 -26.10 -21.82
CA MET A 926 -9.24 -25.00 -21.65
C MET A 926 -8.41 -25.20 -20.37
N HIS A 927 -7.18 -25.72 -20.52
CA HIS A 927 -6.28 -26.03 -19.38
C HIS A 927 -5.10 -25.07 -19.22
N ASP A 928 -4.86 -24.24 -20.25
CA ASP A 928 -3.73 -23.32 -20.34
C ASP A 928 -4.25 -21.87 -20.38
N ASP A 929 -3.32 -20.91 -20.24
CA ASP A 929 -3.66 -19.49 -20.38
C ASP A 929 -4.22 -19.23 -21.80
N PRO A 930 -5.31 -18.45 -21.97
CA PRO A 930 -5.98 -18.30 -23.26
C PRO A 930 -5.08 -17.79 -24.39
N VAL A 931 -4.08 -16.97 -24.05
CA VAL A 931 -3.07 -16.49 -25.01
C VAL A 931 -2.14 -17.62 -25.46
N VAL A 932 -1.78 -18.52 -24.54
CA VAL A 932 -0.99 -19.72 -24.85
C VAL A 932 -1.78 -20.71 -25.68
N PHE A 933 -3.07 -20.86 -25.38
CA PHE A 933 -4.00 -21.63 -26.20
C PHE A 933 -4.05 -21.07 -27.64
N ALA A 934 -4.25 -19.76 -27.79
CA ALA A 934 -4.35 -19.09 -29.10
C ALA A 934 -3.11 -19.31 -29.98
N ALA A 935 -1.91 -19.35 -29.39
CA ALA A 935 -0.67 -19.56 -30.15
C ALA A 935 -0.39 -21.03 -30.52
N ARG A 936 -1.12 -21.99 -29.93
CA ARG A 936 -0.91 -23.43 -30.18
C ARG A 936 -2.07 -24.09 -30.93
N ASP A 937 -3.28 -23.55 -30.78
CA ASP A 937 -4.47 -24.08 -31.45
C ASP A 937 -4.43 -23.79 -32.95
N LYS A 938 -4.57 -24.87 -33.74
CA LYS A 938 -4.44 -24.81 -35.21
C LYS A 938 -5.44 -23.86 -35.85
N TRP A 939 -6.66 -23.77 -35.29
CA TRP A 939 -7.71 -22.90 -35.81
C TRP A 939 -7.45 -21.44 -35.46
N SER A 940 -6.96 -21.17 -34.24
CA SER A 940 -6.52 -19.85 -33.82
C SER A 940 -5.40 -19.32 -34.73
N LEU A 941 -4.42 -20.17 -35.07
CA LEU A 941 -3.34 -19.82 -36.00
C LEU A 941 -3.85 -19.61 -37.43
N ALA A 942 -4.76 -20.46 -37.92
CA ALA A 942 -5.35 -20.30 -39.25
C ALA A 942 -6.17 -19.00 -39.36
N ILE A 943 -6.98 -18.68 -38.35
CA ILE A 943 -7.74 -17.43 -38.29
C ILE A 943 -6.79 -16.23 -38.22
N GLY A 944 -5.75 -16.29 -37.37
CA GLY A 944 -4.73 -15.25 -37.29
C GLY A 944 -4.02 -15.00 -38.64
N LEU A 945 -3.72 -16.07 -39.39
CA LEU A 945 -3.13 -15.98 -40.72
C LEU A 945 -4.08 -15.29 -41.70
N VAL A 946 -5.36 -15.68 -41.74
CA VAL A 946 -6.36 -15.05 -42.63
C VAL A 946 -6.57 -13.57 -42.27
N CYS A 947 -6.63 -13.22 -40.98
CA CYS A 947 -6.67 -11.83 -40.54
C CYS A 947 -5.42 -11.05 -40.99
N GLY A 948 -4.23 -11.67 -40.90
CA GLY A 948 -2.98 -11.09 -41.42
C GLY A 948 -3.01 -10.85 -42.92
N VAL A 949 -3.52 -11.81 -43.70
CA VAL A 949 -3.70 -11.67 -45.16
C VAL A 949 -4.71 -10.56 -45.47
N ALA A 950 -5.82 -10.46 -44.73
CA ALA A 950 -6.79 -9.38 -44.90
C ALA A 950 -6.17 -7.98 -44.65
N LEU A 951 -5.31 -7.86 -43.63
CA LEU A 951 -4.56 -6.62 -43.37
C LEU A 951 -3.59 -6.27 -44.49
N ILE A 952 -2.96 -7.27 -45.12
CA ILE A 952 -2.06 -7.07 -46.26
C ILE A 952 -2.86 -6.72 -47.53
N LEU A 953 -3.97 -7.40 -47.80
CA LEU A 953 -4.82 -7.13 -48.96
C LEU A 953 -5.50 -5.77 -48.86
N GLY A 954 -5.89 -5.32 -47.66
CA GLY A 954 -6.42 -3.97 -47.47
C GLY A 954 -5.42 -2.86 -47.81
N ARG A 955 -4.12 -3.18 -47.93
CA ARG A 955 -3.06 -2.26 -48.35
C ARG A 955 -2.84 -2.23 -49.87
N ALA A 956 -3.24 -3.28 -50.59
CA ALA A 956 -3.09 -3.37 -52.04
C ALA A 956 -4.32 -2.80 -52.75
#